data_AF-D8QKD5-F1
#
_entry.id   AF-D8QKD5-F1
#
_cell.length_a   1.000
_cell.length_b   1.000
_cell.length_c   1.000
_cell.angle_alpha   90.00
_cell.angle_beta   90.00
_cell.angle_gamma   90.00
#
_symmetry.space_group_name_H-M   'P 1'
#
loop_
_entity.id
_entity.type
_entity.pdbx_description
1 polymer ?
#
loop_
_entity_poly.entity_id
_entity_poly.type
_entity_poly.pdbx_seq_one_letter_code
_entity_poly.pdbx_strand_id
1 'polypeptide(L)'
;MPAEDFTYEMRRSGQYVLPESLHQVHPETEKKEEQNAAVDPYDSTFTDSPASYVPPYNLWGETIDGDSLERQKTHDTRYDDDEFDDPNFQHDDFEGWEDDSPYPEVRSAVSNTDDMDMPVSTIRAWIIGIAWAILIPGLNQFLAFRFPSIIIGGIVSQLLSLPIGCAFARYLPNWSIFGIPLNPGPFSVKEHVLITIMSSIGAQSAYATEVVAVQRYFYNQTFIFAYQWLLVISTQLIGLSVGGVAKRFLVAPPSMIWPESLITCALFNTLHSARYAGIGGHGGMSRERFFVYSFIASFVWYFFPGYLFTALSYFSWVTWIKPDDPVIASVFGYFHGMGLTAVTFDWNQIAYMGSPLATPWWAQVNVLTGFVVFFWIVTPGLYFTNTWYSQYIPLASSASFDNTGQEYDLTRILTHDTALNRTEYSKYSPLYISAAFALGYGTSFASIAATIVHAILYFRKPIMKQFRRSLSEQPDVHARLMTRYPQVPDWWFLVILAVTFTFGVVCIEIWPTELPVWGYLVALMLSFLFVVPVGMIQAVTNHQVSLGIISELVVGYMLPGRPVAMMLFKTYGYIAMSNALEFTLNFKIGHYMKIPPRPMLCAQMIATAIAGTTQLGVQEWLFSNVPFVCPDTQVFGTASIIWGVIGPGLQFSPGAIYHWETANASLTMKALLYFFLVGALCPIITWLITKKYPSSFVRYINPLLFASCDYIPPAGAINYVPWAMVGFVFQFVIRRRYFSWWTKYNYVLSAALDAGTAISVVVIFFALQFPMNGTLGLNTIQAWWGNSVPYAGADYAGVPLKTLAPGETFGPETW
;
A
#
# COMPACT_ATOMS: atom_id res chain seq x y z
N MET A 1 -20.10 21.16 25.15
CA MET A 1 -20.08 22.34 24.25
C MET A 1 -20.82 21.96 22.97
N PRO A 2 -21.81 22.75 22.51
CA PRO A 2 -22.66 22.36 21.39
C PRO A 2 -21.90 22.47 20.04
N ALA A 3 -22.26 21.60 19.09
CA ALA A 3 -21.60 21.42 17.80
C ALA A 3 -21.64 22.63 16.83
N GLU A 4 -22.33 23.71 17.19
CA GLU A 4 -22.47 24.90 16.34
C GLU A 4 -21.21 25.77 16.31
N ASP A 5 -20.45 25.83 17.42
CA ASP A 5 -19.24 26.66 17.52
C ASP A 5 -18.08 26.15 16.65
N PHE A 6 -18.02 24.86 16.35
CA PHE A 6 -16.95 24.28 15.53
C PHE A 6 -17.07 24.66 14.05
N THR A 7 -18.31 24.77 13.54
CA THR A 7 -18.59 25.21 12.17
C THR A 7 -18.42 26.71 11.97
N TYR A 8 -18.57 27.52 13.02
CA TYR A 8 -18.41 28.97 12.96
C TYR A 8 -16.94 29.38 12.81
N GLU A 9 -16.01 28.68 13.47
CA GLU A 9 -14.57 28.94 13.31
C GLU A 9 -14.03 28.56 11.92
N MET A 10 -14.58 27.53 11.24
CA MET A 10 -14.17 27.15 9.88
C MET A 10 -14.51 28.21 8.81
N ARG A 11 -15.55 29.03 9.00
CA ARG A 11 -15.92 30.07 8.02
C ARG A 11 -15.03 31.31 8.06
N ARG A 12 -14.35 31.57 9.18
CA ARG A 12 -13.61 32.82 9.39
C ARG A 12 -12.18 32.80 8.84
N SER A 13 -11.64 31.61 8.55
CA SER A 13 -10.28 31.44 8.00
C SER A 13 -10.16 31.65 6.48
N GLY A 14 -11.28 31.88 5.78
CA GLY A 14 -11.33 31.91 4.30
C GLY A 14 -11.58 33.28 3.65
N GLN A 15 -11.34 34.41 4.31
CA GLN A 15 -11.54 35.74 3.68
C GLN A 15 -10.22 36.35 3.19
N TYR A 16 -10.09 36.36 1.86
CA TYR A 16 -9.23 37.30 1.13
C TYR A 16 -9.75 38.72 1.33
N VAL A 17 -8.89 39.63 1.80
CA VAL A 17 -9.16 41.07 1.87
C VAL A 17 -8.62 41.70 0.59
N LEU A 18 -9.51 42.26 -0.24
CA LEU A 18 -9.13 43.20 -1.31
C LEU A 18 -9.10 44.62 -0.72
N PRO A 19 -8.16 45.49 -1.14
CA PRO A 19 -8.06 46.84 -0.57
C PRO A 19 -9.12 47.80 -1.15
N GLU A 20 -9.83 48.49 -0.25
CA GLU A 20 -10.71 49.61 -0.57
C GLU A 20 -9.93 50.83 -1.07
N SER A 21 -10.36 51.43 -2.18
CA SER A 21 -10.05 52.84 -2.48
C SER A 21 -11.20 53.54 -3.23
N LEU A 22 -11.82 54.49 -2.52
CA LEU A 22 -12.27 55.84 -2.91
C LEU A 22 -12.77 56.08 -4.36
N HIS A 23 -14.08 56.39 -4.50
CA HIS A 23 -14.54 57.75 -4.84
C HIS A 23 -16.08 57.89 -4.80
N GLN A 24 -16.56 58.87 -4.04
CA GLN A 24 -17.90 59.46 -4.12
C GLN A 24 -17.92 60.54 -5.22
N VAL A 25 -18.92 60.57 -6.11
CA VAL A 25 -19.62 61.78 -6.64
C VAL A 25 -21.02 61.37 -7.16
N HIS A 26 -22.07 62.10 -6.76
CA HIS A 26 -23.48 62.10 -7.21
C HIS A 26 -23.71 63.30 -8.19
N PRO A 27 -24.91 63.56 -8.78
CA PRO A 27 -25.86 62.76 -9.57
C PRO A 27 -26.29 63.48 -10.89
N GLU A 28 -27.38 63.02 -11.53
CA GLU A 28 -28.21 63.66 -12.60
C GLU A 28 -27.87 63.33 -14.07
N THR A 29 -28.69 62.50 -14.72
CA THR A 29 -29.72 62.97 -15.68
C THR A 29 -30.66 61.83 -16.09
N GLU A 30 -31.96 62.15 -16.05
CA GLU A 30 -33.10 61.34 -16.48
C GLU A 30 -33.23 61.25 -18.02
N LYS A 31 -33.79 60.12 -18.46
CA LYS A 31 -34.70 59.91 -19.62
C LYS A 31 -34.15 60.04 -21.05
N LYS A 32 -34.13 58.89 -21.75
CA LYS A 32 -34.92 58.65 -22.97
C LYS A 32 -35.00 57.16 -23.34
N GLU A 33 -36.26 56.68 -23.39
CA GLU A 33 -36.85 55.70 -24.35
C GLU A 33 -36.13 54.34 -24.52
N GLU A 34 -36.56 53.27 -23.84
CA GLU A 34 -37.71 52.37 -24.12
C GLU A 34 -37.75 51.79 -25.55
N GLN A 35 -37.33 50.52 -25.69
CA GLN A 35 -38.09 49.40 -26.29
C GLN A 35 -37.13 48.26 -26.67
N ASN A 36 -37.15 47.15 -25.92
CA ASN A 36 -37.51 45.82 -26.46
C ASN A 36 -37.36 44.70 -25.42
N ALA A 37 -38.48 44.00 -25.26
CA ALA A 37 -38.68 42.60 -24.86
C ALA A 37 -38.06 42.10 -23.53
N ALA A 38 -38.96 41.87 -22.57
CA ALA A 38 -38.77 40.96 -21.46
C ALA A 38 -38.41 39.55 -21.96
N VAL A 39 -37.35 38.97 -21.39
CA VAL A 39 -36.98 37.56 -21.57
C VAL A 39 -36.98 36.89 -20.20
N ASP A 40 -37.69 35.77 -20.14
CA ASP A 40 -37.90 34.87 -19.01
C ASP A 40 -36.57 34.28 -18.50
N PRO A 41 -36.28 34.21 -17.18
CA PRO A 41 -35.00 33.70 -16.69
C PRO A 41 -34.83 32.16 -16.78
N TYR A 42 -35.75 31.43 -17.44
CA TYR A 42 -35.76 29.97 -17.50
C TYR A 42 -35.78 29.36 -18.92
N ASP A 43 -35.21 30.03 -19.92
CA ASP A 43 -34.93 29.38 -21.20
C ASP A 43 -33.50 28.79 -21.22
N SER A 44 -33.39 27.54 -21.62
CA SER A 44 -32.23 26.65 -21.45
C SER A 44 -31.46 26.43 -22.75
N THR A 45 -31.45 27.43 -23.63
CA THR A 45 -30.80 27.33 -24.95
C THR A 45 -29.97 28.57 -25.27
N PHE A 46 -28.85 28.78 -24.57
CA PHE A 46 -27.79 29.68 -25.05
C PHE A 46 -26.44 29.33 -24.40
N THR A 47 -25.70 28.41 -25.02
CA THR A 47 -24.26 28.27 -24.81
C THR A 47 -23.55 29.08 -25.88
N ASP A 48 -23.10 30.27 -25.54
CA ASP A 48 -21.89 30.87 -26.12
C ASP A 48 -21.40 31.99 -25.18
N SER A 49 -20.26 31.73 -24.55
CA SER A 49 -19.48 32.75 -23.84
C SER A 49 -18.65 33.54 -24.86
N PRO A 50 -18.51 34.87 -24.73
CA PRO A 50 -17.74 35.68 -25.66
C PRO A 50 -16.24 35.51 -25.36
N ALA A 51 -15.60 34.52 -26.00
CA ALA A 51 -14.15 34.34 -25.94
C ALA A 51 -13.52 34.43 -27.34
N SER A 52 -12.54 35.33 -27.45
CA SER A 52 -11.53 35.46 -28.50
C SER A 52 -11.98 35.88 -29.91
N TYR A 53 -11.89 37.17 -30.20
CA TYR A 53 -11.76 37.65 -31.58
C TYR A 53 -10.34 37.33 -32.08
N VAL A 54 -10.22 36.35 -32.98
CA VAL A 54 -8.98 36.05 -33.71
C VAL A 54 -9.07 36.72 -35.08
N PRO A 55 -8.10 37.54 -35.49
CA PRO A 55 -8.14 38.17 -36.81
C PRO A 55 -8.06 37.10 -37.92
N PRO A 56 -8.84 37.21 -39.00
CA PRO A 56 -9.00 36.16 -40.01
C PRO A 56 -7.80 35.98 -40.96
N TYR A 57 -6.65 36.59 -40.65
CA TYR A 57 -5.47 36.65 -41.51
C TYR A 57 -4.20 36.32 -40.72
N ASN A 58 -3.33 35.50 -41.31
CA ASN A 58 -1.97 35.30 -40.81
C ASN A 58 -1.08 36.52 -41.14
N LEU A 59 0.17 36.53 -40.64
CA LEU A 59 1.17 37.60 -40.90
C LEU A 59 1.46 37.88 -42.38
N TRP A 60 0.97 37.03 -43.30
CA TRP A 60 1.14 37.10 -44.74
C TRP A 60 -0.16 37.39 -45.51
N GLY A 61 -1.27 37.65 -44.82
CA GLY A 61 -2.53 38.09 -45.43
C GLY A 61 -3.38 36.99 -46.06
N GLU A 62 -3.09 35.71 -45.78
CA GLU A 62 -3.93 34.60 -46.24
C GLU A 62 -5.08 34.34 -45.25
N THR A 63 -6.28 34.13 -45.79
CA THR A 63 -7.48 33.75 -45.02
C THR A 63 -7.29 32.37 -44.42
N ILE A 64 -7.31 32.28 -43.10
CA ILE A 64 -7.21 31.01 -42.40
C ILE A 64 -8.58 30.32 -42.44
N ASP A 65 -8.64 29.18 -43.10
CA ASP A 65 -9.87 28.38 -43.19
C ASP A 65 -10.17 27.77 -41.81
N GLY A 66 -11.22 28.24 -41.14
CA GLY A 66 -11.56 27.85 -39.76
C GLY A 66 -11.78 26.34 -39.61
N ASP A 67 -12.26 25.69 -40.67
CA ASP A 67 -12.49 24.26 -40.76
C ASP A 67 -11.16 23.46 -40.75
N SER A 68 -10.07 24.06 -41.22
CA SER A 68 -8.73 23.45 -41.21
C SER A 68 -8.05 23.55 -39.84
N LEU A 69 -8.32 24.63 -39.08
CA LEU A 69 -7.87 24.80 -37.69
C LEU A 69 -8.67 23.90 -36.74
N GLU A 70 -9.97 23.74 -36.95
CA GLU A 70 -10.77 22.77 -36.19
C GLU A 70 -10.42 21.33 -36.57
N ARG A 71 -10.10 21.03 -37.85
CA ARG A 71 -9.56 19.71 -38.23
C ARG A 71 -8.17 19.45 -37.69
N GLN A 72 -7.28 20.43 -37.62
CA GLN A 72 -5.97 20.29 -36.96
C GLN A 72 -6.14 20.14 -35.45
N LYS A 73 -7.01 20.92 -34.81
CA LYS A 73 -7.34 20.77 -33.38
C LYS A 73 -7.92 19.38 -33.10
N THR A 74 -8.90 18.92 -33.88
CA THR A 74 -9.52 17.59 -33.69
C THR A 74 -8.60 16.42 -34.05
N HIS A 75 -7.57 16.62 -34.89
CA HIS A 75 -6.55 15.60 -35.14
C HIS A 75 -5.45 15.57 -34.06
N ASP A 76 -5.07 16.71 -33.47
CA ASP A 76 -4.07 16.77 -32.40
C ASP A 76 -4.66 16.50 -30.99
N THR A 77 -5.97 16.68 -30.78
CA THR A 77 -6.65 16.41 -29.50
C THR A 77 -7.37 15.06 -29.42
N ARG A 78 -7.45 14.30 -30.51
CA ARG A 78 -7.69 12.86 -30.38
C ARG A 78 -6.50 12.29 -29.63
N TYR A 79 -6.73 11.87 -28.38
CA TYR A 79 -5.90 10.85 -27.79
C TYR A 79 -5.80 9.71 -28.82
N ASP A 80 -4.66 9.60 -29.52
CA ASP A 80 -4.26 8.39 -30.26
C ASP A 80 -4.04 7.26 -29.22
N ASP A 81 -5.12 6.91 -28.52
CA ASP A 81 -5.21 5.92 -27.45
C ASP A 81 -5.66 4.56 -27.95
N ASP A 82 -5.85 4.40 -29.26
CA ASP A 82 -6.04 3.09 -29.93
C ASP A 82 -4.88 2.10 -29.63
N GLU A 83 -3.79 2.54 -28.99
CA GLU A 83 -2.65 1.69 -28.65
C GLU A 83 -2.50 1.28 -27.17
N PHE A 84 -3.25 1.86 -26.23
CA PHE A 84 -3.20 1.50 -24.80
C PHE A 84 -4.60 1.24 -24.24
N ASP A 85 -4.96 -0.05 -24.15
CA ASP A 85 -6.22 -0.53 -23.57
C ASP A 85 -6.14 -0.42 -22.03
N ASP A 86 -6.39 0.78 -21.50
CA ASP A 86 -6.52 1.04 -20.06
C ASP A 86 -7.92 0.65 -19.58
N PRO A 87 -8.06 -0.35 -18.67
CA PRO A 87 -9.35 -0.79 -18.18
C PRO A 87 -10.11 0.28 -17.37
N ASN A 88 -9.43 1.33 -16.90
CA ASN A 88 -10.03 2.43 -16.14
C ASN A 88 -10.48 3.61 -17.04
N PHE A 89 -10.11 3.64 -18.31
CA PHE A 89 -10.44 4.71 -19.23
C PHE A 89 -11.86 4.53 -19.81
N GLN A 90 -12.66 5.60 -19.85
CA GLN A 90 -14.02 5.60 -20.41
C GLN A 90 -14.05 6.45 -21.69
N HIS A 91 -14.31 5.81 -22.83
CA HIS A 91 -14.26 6.47 -24.15
C HIS A 91 -15.46 7.40 -24.44
N ASP A 92 -16.57 7.26 -23.72
CA ASP A 92 -17.84 7.92 -24.05
C ASP A 92 -18.02 9.33 -23.42
N ASP A 93 -17.07 9.81 -22.60
CA ASP A 93 -17.20 11.03 -21.77
C ASP A 93 -16.40 12.26 -22.29
N PHE A 94 -15.85 12.21 -23.52
CA PHE A 94 -14.77 13.12 -23.93
C PHE A 94 -15.19 14.48 -24.55
N GLU A 95 -16.48 14.72 -24.78
CA GLU A 95 -16.92 16.02 -25.32
C GLU A 95 -16.98 17.09 -24.20
N GLY A 96 -15.92 17.92 -24.08
CA GLY A 96 -15.99 19.22 -23.38
C GLY A 96 -15.07 19.45 -22.16
N TRP A 97 -14.07 18.60 -21.88
CA TRP A 97 -13.27 18.65 -20.64
C TRP A 97 -11.76 18.85 -20.87
N GLU A 98 -11.34 19.81 -21.72
CA GLU A 98 -9.91 20.08 -21.98
C GLU A 98 -9.11 20.58 -20.75
N ASP A 99 -9.82 21.05 -19.71
CA ASP A 99 -9.24 21.57 -18.46
C ASP A 99 -9.40 20.64 -17.25
N ASP A 100 -9.80 19.38 -17.47
CA ASP A 100 -10.00 18.40 -16.42
C ASP A 100 -9.30 17.07 -16.73
N SER A 101 -9.13 16.25 -15.69
CA SER A 101 -8.53 14.92 -15.86
C SER A 101 -9.44 14.00 -16.69
N PRO A 102 -8.90 13.14 -17.57
CA PRO A 102 -9.70 12.16 -18.30
C PRO A 102 -10.31 11.09 -17.39
N TYR A 103 -9.76 10.89 -16.19
CA TYR A 103 -10.22 9.87 -15.25
C TYR A 103 -11.24 10.45 -14.26
N PRO A 104 -12.47 9.93 -14.21
CA PRO A 104 -13.49 10.42 -13.28
C PRO A 104 -13.08 10.27 -11.81
N GLU A 105 -12.29 9.25 -11.48
CA GLU A 105 -11.71 9.02 -10.16
C GLU A 105 -10.90 10.23 -9.71
N VAL A 106 -10.03 10.73 -10.60
CA VAL A 106 -9.14 11.87 -10.33
C VAL A 106 -9.94 13.16 -10.22
N ARG A 107 -10.86 13.41 -11.17
CA ARG A 107 -11.76 14.60 -11.13
C ARG A 107 -12.54 14.70 -9.82
N SER A 108 -12.94 13.57 -9.26
CA SER A 108 -13.73 13.53 -8.03
C SER A 108 -12.95 13.92 -6.76
N ALA A 109 -11.62 13.71 -6.77
CA ALA A 109 -10.76 13.80 -5.60
C ALA A 109 -9.76 14.97 -5.66
N VAL A 110 -9.41 15.44 -6.86
CA VAL A 110 -8.31 16.39 -7.08
C VAL A 110 -8.84 17.68 -7.74
N SER A 111 -8.40 18.83 -7.23
CA SER A 111 -8.72 20.12 -7.83
C SER A 111 -7.90 20.37 -9.10
N ASN A 112 -8.51 20.97 -10.12
CA ASN A 112 -7.89 21.34 -11.39
C ASN A 112 -7.22 22.73 -11.37
N THR A 113 -7.20 23.42 -10.23
CA THR A 113 -6.54 24.73 -10.07
C THR A 113 -5.34 24.67 -9.14
N ASP A 114 -4.47 25.67 -9.24
CA ASP A 114 -3.29 25.81 -8.38
C ASP A 114 -2.94 27.28 -8.11
N ASP A 115 -2.47 27.55 -6.90
CA ASP A 115 -1.91 28.83 -6.46
C ASP A 115 -0.42 28.65 -6.11
N MET A 116 0.44 29.27 -6.92
CA MET A 116 1.90 29.15 -6.81
C MET A 116 2.48 29.88 -5.58
N ASP A 117 1.79 30.90 -5.07
CA ASP A 117 2.27 31.75 -3.97
C ASP A 117 1.91 31.17 -2.58
N MET A 118 1.08 30.13 -2.56
CA MET A 118 0.68 29.44 -1.33
C MET A 118 1.91 28.83 -0.61
N PRO A 119 2.14 29.15 0.68
CA PRO A 119 3.26 28.62 1.44
C PRO A 119 3.27 27.09 1.49
N VAL A 120 4.45 26.47 1.46
CA VAL A 120 4.59 25.00 1.51
C VAL A 120 5.62 24.56 2.55
N SER A 121 6.88 24.95 2.34
CA SER A 121 8.02 24.54 3.18
C SER A 121 8.31 25.58 4.25
N THR A 122 7.40 25.72 5.21
CA THR A 122 7.47 26.69 6.30
C THR A 122 8.11 26.08 7.55
N ILE A 123 8.64 26.90 8.47
CA ILE A 123 9.18 26.40 9.76
C ILE A 123 8.13 25.59 10.52
N ARG A 124 6.88 26.07 10.52
CA ARG A 124 5.71 25.38 11.07
C ARG A 124 5.54 23.98 10.46
N ALA A 125 5.57 23.85 9.14
CA ALA A 125 5.43 22.56 8.47
C ALA A 125 6.55 21.58 8.85
N TRP A 126 7.80 22.05 8.94
CA TRP A 126 8.93 21.21 9.34
C TRP A 126 8.85 20.77 10.81
N ILE A 127 8.45 21.65 11.73
CA ILE A 127 8.32 21.30 13.16
C ILE A 127 7.25 20.23 13.34
N ILE A 128 6.06 20.43 12.77
CA ILE A 128 4.94 19.49 12.90
C ILE A 128 5.27 18.17 12.15
N GLY A 129 5.83 18.27 10.95
CA GLY A 129 6.24 17.11 10.16
C GLY A 129 7.31 16.26 10.82
N ILE A 130 8.36 16.87 11.39
CA ILE A 130 9.40 16.14 12.14
C ILE A 130 8.83 15.49 13.39
N ALA A 131 7.95 16.19 14.12
CA ALA A 131 7.29 15.61 15.30
C ALA A 131 6.53 14.33 14.93
N TRP A 132 5.78 14.32 13.81
CA TRP A 132 5.11 13.12 13.34
C TRP A 132 6.06 12.04 12.81
N ALA A 133 7.17 12.42 12.16
CA ALA A 133 8.23 11.51 11.72
C ALA A 133 9.00 10.84 12.89
N ILE A 134 8.79 11.30 14.12
CA ILE A 134 9.27 10.65 15.35
C ILE A 134 8.14 9.82 15.97
N LEU A 135 6.98 10.44 16.19
CA LEU A 135 5.89 9.84 16.96
C LEU A 135 5.29 8.61 16.29
N ILE A 136 4.88 8.70 15.02
CA ILE A 136 4.21 7.58 14.35
C ILE A 136 5.17 6.40 14.15
N PRO A 137 6.38 6.58 13.58
CA PRO A 137 7.32 5.48 13.41
C PRO A 137 7.74 4.83 14.74
N GLY A 138 7.94 5.64 15.79
CA GLY A 138 8.29 5.13 17.12
C GLY A 138 7.15 4.33 17.76
N LEU A 139 5.90 4.82 17.67
CA LEU A 139 4.73 4.08 18.15
C LEU A 139 4.52 2.79 17.36
N ASN A 140 4.61 2.83 16.04
CA ASN A 140 4.46 1.65 15.21
C ASN A 140 5.57 0.62 15.45
N GLN A 141 6.80 1.03 15.72
CA GLN A 141 7.86 0.10 16.12
C GLN A 141 7.51 -0.61 17.44
N PHE A 142 7.04 0.15 18.42
CA PHE A 142 6.64 -0.40 19.71
C PHE A 142 5.46 -1.37 19.57
N LEU A 143 4.48 -1.03 18.73
CA LEU A 143 3.28 -1.84 18.49
C LEU A 143 3.54 -3.04 17.58
N ALA A 144 4.56 -3.00 16.71
CA ALA A 144 4.93 -4.10 15.83
C ALA A 144 5.39 -5.34 16.60
N PHE A 145 6.18 -5.15 17.68
CA PHE A 145 6.65 -6.26 18.52
C PHE A 145 5.61 -6.76 19.54
N ARG A 146 4.36 -6.27 19.48
CA ARG A 146 3.26 -6.73 20.33
C ARG A 146 2.35 -7.69 19.55
N PHE A 147 1.72 -8.62 20.26
CA PHE A 147 0.63 -9.42 19.71
C PHE A 147 -0.72 -9.04 20.34
N PRO A 148 -1.77 -8.75 19.55
CA PRO A 148 -1.73 -8.48 18.11
C PRO A 148 -1.02 -7.16 17.78
N SER A 149 -0.37 -7.08 16.61
CA SER A 149 0.30 -5.88 16.16
C SER A 149 -0.71 -4.84 15.66
N ILE A 150 -0.41 -3.57 15.88
CA ILE A 150 -1.27 -2.44 15.49
C ILE A 150 -0.43 -1.46 14.68
N ILE A 151 -1.00 -0.97 13.57
CA ILE A 151 -0.34 0.00 12.71
C ILE A 151 -1.16 1.30 12.69
N ILE A 152 -0.51 2.39 13.06
CA ILE A 152 -1.06 3.75 12.97
C ILE A 152 -0.66 4.33 11.62
N GLY A 153 -1.64 4.48 10.71
CA GLY A 153 -1.41 5.05 9.38
C GLY A 153 -1.26 6.58 9.37
N GLY A 154 -0.77 7.12 8.25
CA GLY A 154 -0.58 8.57 8.04
C GLY A 154 -1.86 9.42 8.07
N ILE A 155 -3.05 8.79 7.98
CA ILE A 155 -4.34 9.49 8.11
C ILE A 155 -4.50 10.16 9.49
N VAL A 156 -3.91 9.58 10.54
CA VAL A 156 -3.98 10.18 11.89
C VAL A 156 -3.23 11.52 11.93
N SER A 157 -2.05 11.60 11.31
CA SER A 157 -1.32 12.88 11.23
C SER A 157 -2.08 13.88 10.36
N GLN A 158 -2.73 13.44 9.28
CA GLN A 158 -3.55 14.30 8.41
C GLN A 158 -4.74 14.89 9.16
N LEU A 159 -5.39 14.15 10.05
CA LEU A 159 -6.51 14.71 10.81
C LEU A 159 -6.03 15.67 11.91
N LEU A 160 -5.00 15.27 12.66
CA LEU A 160 -4.52 16.03 13.83
C LEU A 160 -3.65 17.23 13.46
N SER A 161 -3.01 17.24 12.29
CA SER A 161 -2.19 18.38 11.86
C SER A 161 -3.01 19.61 11.48
N LEU A 162 -4.29 19.45 11.11
CA LEU A 162 -5.17 20.59 10.83
C LEU A 162 -5.38 21.50 12.06
N PRO A 163 -5.91 21.01 13.20
CA PRO A 163 -6.07 21.85 14.38
C PRO A 163 -4.74 22.36 14.93
N ILE A 164 -3.66 21.56 14.88
CA ILE A 164 -2.32 21.98 15.33
C ILE A 164 -1.78 23.11 14.44
N GLY A 165 -1.90 22.97 13.11
CA GLY A 165 -1.46 23.97 12.14
C GLY A 165 -2.24 25.29 12.26
N CYS A 166 -3.56 25.21 12.43
CA CYS A 166 -4.42 26.38 12.68
C CYS A 166 -4.09 27.05 14.02
N ALA A 167 -3.82 26.27 15.08
CA ALA A 167 -3.38 26.80 16.37
C ALA A 167 -2.02 27.51 16.24
N PHE A 168 -1.06 26.90 15.56
CA PHE A 168 0.24 27.53 15.25
C PHE A 168 0.04 28.86 14.50
N ALA A 169 -0.80 28.89 13.46
CA ALA A 169 -1.10 30.11 12.70
C ALA A 169 -1.73 31.22 13.55
N ARG A 170 -2.52 30.86 14.58
CA ARG A 170 -3.23 31.81 15.43
C ARG A 170 -2.40 32.34 16.60
N TYR A 171 -1.53 31.50 17.18
CA TYR A 171 -0.82 31.82 18.42
C TYR A 171 0.64 32.22 18.23
N LEU A 172 1.30 31.84 17.14
CA LEU A 172 2.69 32.24 16.92
C LEU A 172 2.79 33.68 16.41
N PRO A 173 3.71 34.48 16.97
CA PRO A 173 3.96 35.83 16.48
C PRO A 173 4.61 35.81 15.09
N ASN A 174 4.34 36.84 14.30
CA ASN A 174 4.94 37.06 12.98
C ASN A 174 6.39 37.55 13.09
N TRP A 175 7.24 36.79 13.78
CA TRP A 175 8.68 37.07 13.87
C TRP A 175 9.42 36.44 12.69
N SER A 176 10.52 37.06 12.27
CA SER A 176 11.44 36.43 11.31
C SER A 176 12.69 35.95 12.05
N ILE A 177 13.03 34.68 11.87
CA ILE A 177 14.25 34.07 12.39
C ILE A 177 15.18 33.87 11.19
N PHE A 178 16.35 34.52 11.20
CA PHE A 178 17.30 34.53 10.07
C PHE A 178 16.66 34.91 8.72
N GLY A 179 15.69 35.83 8.73
CA GLY A 179 14.98 36.26 7.52
C GLY A 179 13.84 35.34 7.07
N ILE A 180 13.60 34.23 7.75
CA ILE A 180 12.50 33.30 7.46
C ILE A 180 11.32 33.62 8.40
N PRO A 181 10.11 33.89 7.89
CA PRO A 181 8.95 34.16 8.74
C PRO A 181 8.55 32.89 9.52
N LEU A 182 8.42 33.03 10.84
CA LEU A 182 7.97 31.97 11.75
C LEU A 182 6.49 31.64 11.52
N ASN A 183 5.69 32.67 11.23
CA ASN A 183 4.29 32.55 10.85
C ASN A 183 4.06 33.27 9.50
N PRO A 184 4.03 32.52 8.38
CA PRO A 184 3.87 33.10 7.05
C PRO A 184 2.40 33.42 6.70
N GLY A 185 1.45 33.16 7.60
CA GLY A 185 0.02 33.38 7.38
C GLY A 185 -0.84 32.17 7.73
N PRO A 186 -2.08 32.12 7.20
CA PRO A 186 -3.01 31.02 7.42
C PRO A 186 -2.40 29.66 7.10
N PHE A 187 -2.86 28.62 7.78
CA PHE A 187 -2.38 27.26 7.54
C PHE A 187 -2.90 26.75 6.20
N SER A 188 -1.99 26.51 5.27
CA SER A 188 -2.31 26.15 3.89
C SER A 188 -2.51 24.65 3.68
N VAL A 189 -3.21 24.29 2.60
CA VAL A 189 -3.33 22.89 2.15
C VAL A 189 -1.95 22.31 1.84
N LYS A 190 -1.05 23.09 1.23
CA LYS A 190 0.27 22.60 0.80
C LYS A 190 1.21 22.33 1.97
N GLU A 191 1.20 23.17 3.00
CA GLU A 191 1.88 22.86 4.27
C GLU A 191 1.32 21.57 4.89
N HIS A 192 -0.01 21.42 4.87
CA HIS A 192 -0.67 20.25 5.43
C HIS A 192 -0.25 18.95 4.73
N VAL A 193 -0.22 18.98 3.39
CA VAL A 193 0.23 17.85 2.57
C VAL A 193 1.67 17.49 2.89
N LEU A 194 2.59 18.47 2.95
CA LEU A 194 4.00 18.23 3.27
C LEU A 194 4.18 17.57 4.65
N ILE A 195 3.44 18.02 5.67
CA ILE A 195 3.45 17.42 7.02
C ILE A 195 3.03 15.95 6.98
N THR A 196 1.93 15.65 6.29
CA THR A 196 1.41 14.28 6.21
C THR A 196 2.38 13.35 5.47
N ILE A 197 3.05 13.81 4.42
CA ILE A 197 4.06 13.02 3.71
C ILE A 197 5.25 12.69 4.62
N MET A 198 5.72 13.65 5.42
CA MET A 198 6.79 13.40 6.40
C MET A 198 6.37 12.35 7.43
N SER A 199 5.08 12.28 7.76
CA SER A 199 4.57 11.28 8.70
C SER A 199 4.37 9.88 8.09
N SER A 200 3.98 9.79 6.81
CA SER A 200 3.56 8.52 6.19
C SER A 200 4.75 7.68 5.78
N ILE A 201 5.78 8.32 5.22
CA ILE A 201 6.92 7.68 4.56
C ILE A 201 7.82 6.81 5.46
N GLY A 202 7.71 6.99 6.77
CA GLY A 202 8.40 6.19 7.77
C GLY A 202 7.44 5.53 8.75
N ALA A 203 6.13 5.61 8.51
CA ALA A 203 5.14 5.15 9.47
C ALA A 203 5.27 3.64 9.70
N GLN A 204 5.49 2.86 8.64
CA GLN A 204 5.69 1.42 8.76
C GLN A 204 7.02 1.10 9.44
N SER A 205 7.02 0.07 10.29
CA SER A 205 8.24 -0.48 10.91
C SER A 205 9.25 -0.83 9.82
N ALA A 206 10.49 -0.33 9.93
CA ALA A 206 11.50 -0.57 8.93
C ALA A 206 11.87 -2.06 8.88
N TYR A 207 11.62 -2.75 7.78
CA TYR A 207 11.87 -4.19 7.64
C TYR A 207 13.27 -4.67 8.11
N ALA A 208 14.31 -3.85 7.93
CA ALA A 208 15.66 -4.13 8.43
C ALA A 208 15.74 -4.32 9.96
N THR A 209 14.78 -3.81 10.75
CA THR A 209 14.68 -4.04 12.19
C THR A 209 14.43 -5.51 12.52
N GLU A 210 13.74 -6.24 11.63
CA GLU A 210 13.53 -7.69 11.77
C GLU A 210 14.83 -8.47 11.60
N VAL A 211 15.74 -8.01 10.72
CA VAL A 211 17.08 -8.61 10.60
C VAL A 211 17.82 -8.52 11.93
N VAL A 212 17.79 -7.35 12.57
CA VAL A 212 18.40 -7.13 13.88
C VAL A 212 17.72 -7.99 14.96
N ALA A 213 16.40 -8.10 14.94
CA ALA A 213 15.63 -8.92 15.88
C ALA A 213 15.98 -10.41 15.75
N VAL A 214 15.97 -10.96 14.53
CA VAL A 214 16.31 -12.36 14.26
C VAL A 214 17.77 -12.64 14.57
N GLN A 215 18.70 -11.73 14.23
CA GLN A 215 20.10 -11.87 14.64
C GLN A 215 20.23 -12.01 16.16
N ARG A 216 19.51 -11.20 16.94
CA ARG A 216 19.56 -11.23 18.41
C ARG A 216 18.91 -12.47 19.02
N TYR A 217 17.71 -12.85 18.57
CA TYR A 217 16.91 -13.90 19.23
C TYR A 217 17.06 -15.30 18.62
N PHE A 218 17.23 -15.41 17.30
CA PHE A 218 17.38 -16.72 16.63
C PHE A 218 18.85 -17.13 16.50
N TYR A 219 19.74 -16.17 16.27
CA TYR A 219 21.17 -16.44 16.03
C TYR A 219 22.10 -16.01 17.15
N ASN A 220 21.57 -15.42 18.23
CA ASN A 220 22.34 -14.94 19.39
C ASN A 220 23.51 -14.00 19.03
N GLN A 221 23.32 -13.18 17.99
CA GLN A 221 24.26 -12.16 17.52
C GLN A 221 23.81 -10.77 17.96
N THR A 222 24.67 -10.05 18.69
CA THR A 222 24.41 -8.66 19.07
C THR A 222 25.50 -7.74 18.49
N PHE A 223 25.07 -6.78 17.68
CA PHE A 223 25.95 -5.80 17.05
C PHE A 223 25.66 -4.40 17.57
N ILE A 224 26.67 -3.53 17.50
CA ILE A 224 26.59 -2.14 17.95
C ILE A 224 25.53 -1.35 17.17
N PHE A 225 25.00 -0.28 17.77
CA PHE A 225 23.98 0.58 17.15
C PHE A 225 24.38 1.09 15.75
N ALA A 226 25.67 1.37 15.51
CA ALA A 226 26.14 1.85 14.22
C ALA A 226 25.90 0.85 13.07
N TYR A 227 26.02 -0.46 13.32
CA TYR A 227 25.69 -1.49 12.32
C TYR A 227 24.20 -1.45 11.97
N GLN A 228 23.36 -1.45 13.00
CA GLN A 228 21.91 -1.43 12.87
C GLN A 228 21.45 -0.16 12.13
N TRP A 229 22.05 0.98 12.46
CA TRP A 229 21.76 2.27 11.85
C TRP A 229 22.18 2.33 10.39
N LEU A 230 23.39 1.90 10.04
CA LEU A 230 23.83 1.83 8.64
C LEU A 230 22.94 0.90 7.81
N LEU A 231 22.54 -0.24 8.38
CA LEU A 231 21.64 -1.19 7.72
C LEU A 231 20.26 -0.55 7.45
N VAL A 232 19.62 0.02 8.48
CA VAL A 232 18.30 0.65 8.33
C VAL A 232 18.35 1.84 7.38
N ILE A 233 19.30 2.77 7.54
CA ILE A 233 19.36 3.97 6.71
C ILE A 233 19.67 3.63 5.24
N SER A 234 20.58 2.70 4.98
CA SER A 234 20.89 2.29 3.60
C SER A 234 19.69 1.64 2.92
N THR A 235 19.01 0.70 3.59
CA THR A 235 17.82 0.00 3.05
C THR A 235 16.64 0.94 2.86
N GLN A 236 16.42 1.87 3.79
CA GLN A 236 15.29 2.78 3.75
C GLN A 236 15.44 3.86 2.67
N LEU A 237 16.64 4.41 2.50
CA LEU A 237 16.87 5.53 1.58
C LEU A 237 17.27 5.10 0.16
N ILE A 238 17.79 3.90 -0.06
CA ILE A 238 18.27 3.50 -1.40
C ILE A 238 17.16 3.48 -2.44
N GLY A 239 15.92 3.20 -2.04
CA GLY A 239 14.76 3.26 -2.95
C GLY A 239 14.52 4.66 -3.54
N LEU A 240 14.86 5.75 -2.82
CA LEU A 240 14.71 7.11 -3.33
C LEU A 240 15.59 7.34 -4.56
N SER A 241 16.70 6.63 -4.69
CA SER A 241 17.64 6.80 -5.80
C SER A 241 17.06 6.46 -7.18
N VAL A 242 16.01 5.64 -7.24
CA VAL A 242 15.32 5.32 -8.50
C VAL A 242 14.20 6.33 -8.78
N GLY A 243 13.98 7.30 -7.88
CA GLY A 243 12.89 8.28 -7.94
C GLY A 243 12.84 9.09 -9.24
N GLY A 244 13.99 9.42 -9.84
CA GLY A 244 14.04 10.11 -11.14
C GLY A 244 13.44 9.28 -12.29
N VAL A 245 13.79 7.99 -12.34
CA VAL A 245 13.22 7.03 -13.30
C VAL A 245 11.74 6.80 -12.99
N ALA A 246 11.42 6.49 -11.74
CA ALA A 246 10.07 6.17 -11.30
C ALA A 246 9.10 7.33 -11.57
N LYS A 247 9.48 8.58 -11.30
CA LYS A 247 8.65 9.76 -11.57
C LYS A 247 8.25 9.87 -13.04
N ARG A 248 9.18 9.56 -13.96
CA ARG A 248 8.91 9.62 -15.40
C ARG A 248 7.86 8.58 -15.81
N PHE A 249 7.91 7.36 -15.28
CA PHE A 249 7.02 6.27 -15.72
C PHE A 249 5.74 6.15 -14.90
N LEU A 250 5.77 6.53 -13.63
CA LEU A 250 4.73 6.20 -12.66
C LEU A 250 4.00 7.43 -12.08
N VAL A 251 4.56 8.64 -12.22
CA VAL A 251 3.93 9.87 -11.71
C VAL A 251 3.38 10.72 -12.83
N ALA A 252 4.19 10.97 -13.86
CA ALA A 252 3.84 11.89 -14.93
C ALA A 252 2.63 11.42 -15.78
N PRO A 253 2.54 10.15 -16.22
CA PRO A 253 1.43 9.72 -17.07
C PRO A 253 0.07 9.81 -16.34
N PRO A 254 -1.00 10.25 -17.02
CA PRO A 254 -2.34 10.32 -16.42
C PRO A 254 -2.92 8.95 -16.10
N SER A 255 -2.59 7.91 -16.87
CA SER A 255 -3.05 6.53 -16.63
C SER A 255 -2.53 5.89 -15.36
N MET A 256 -1.49 6.46 -14.75
CA MET A 256 -0.97 6.01 -13.46
C MET A 256 -1.71 6.76 -12.35
N ILE A 257 -2.91 6.28 -12.01
CA ILE A 257 -3.88 6.97 -11.14
C ILE A 257 -3.45 6.95 -9.67
N TRP A 258 -2.90 5.82 -9.20
CA TRP A 258 -2.65 5.52 -7.79
C TRP A 258 -3.91 5.69 -6.92
N PRO A 259 -4.89 4.78 -7.01
CA PRO A 259 -6.21 4.96 -6.39
C PRO A 259 -6.19 5.26 -4.89
N GLU A 260 -5.29 4.65 -4.13
CA GLU A 260 -5.12 4.92 -2.68
C GLU A 260 -4.75 6.38 -2.40
N SER A 261 -3.92 7.01 -3.24
CA SER A 261 -3.55 8.43 -3.09
C SER A 261 -4.75 9.38 -3.19
N LEU A 262 -5.80 8.97 -3.91
CA LEU A 262 -7.01 9.76 -4.09
C LEU A 262 -7.82 9.88 -2.79
N ILE A 263 -7.75 8.88 -1.90
CA ILE A 263 -8.38 8.96 -0.57
C ILE A 263 -7.77 10.13 0.20
N THR A 264 -6.44 10.18 0.27
CA THR A 264 -5.69 11.23 0.96
C THR A 264 -5.95 12.61 0.34
N CYS A 265 -5.96 12.71 -1.00
CA CYS A 265 -6.24 13.96 -1.71
C CYS A 265 -7.67 14.46 -1.47
N ALA A 266 -8.66 13.57 -1.53
CA ALA A 266 -10.06 13.89 -1.26
C ALA A 266 -10.24 14.37 0.19
N LEU A 267 -9.53 13.77 1.15
CA LEU A 267 -9.57 14.21 2.54
C LEU A 267 -8.95 15.61 2.71
N PHE A 268 -7.78 15.91 2.14
CA PHE A 268 -7.19 17.25 2.23
C PHE A 268 -8.13 18.34 1.73
N ASN A 269 -8.70 18.11 0.55
CA ASN A 269 -9.60 19.07 -0.07
C ASN A 269 -10.95 19.16 0.68
N THR A 270 -11.39 18.10 1.37
CA THR A 270 -12.56 18.13 2.26
C THR A 270 -12.27 18.93 3.52
N LEU A 271 -11.10 18.76 4.15
CA LEU A 271 -10.70 19.46 5.37
C LEU A 271 -10.46 20.96 5.16
N HIS A 272 -10.05 21.37 3.95
CA HIS A 272 -9.80 22.76 3.57
C HIS A 272 -10.88 23.36 2.67
N SER A 273 -12.06 22.71 2.58
CA SER A 273 -13.25 23.22 1.87
C SER A 273 -13.00 23.68 0.43
N ALA A 274 -12.17 22.96 -0.34
CA ALA A 274 -11.87 23.32 -1.73
C ALA A 274 -13.11 23.20 -2.63
N ARG A 275 -13.28 24.13 -3.59
CA ARG A 275 -14.34 24.07 -4.61
C ARG A 275 -13.89 23.17 -5.77
N TYR A 276 -14.81 22.37 -6.31
CA TYR A 276 -14.56 21.42 -7.41
C TYR A 276 -15.39 21.74 -8.64
N ALA A 277 -14.82 21.60 -9.83
CA ALA A 277 -15.55 21.53 -11.09
C ALA A 277 -16.20 20.14 -11.25
N GLY A 278 -17.36 20.05 -11.92
CA GLY A 278 -18.07 18.79 -12.17
C GLY A 278 -19.08 18.36 -11.10
N ILE A 279 -19.10 19.03 -9.94
CA ILE A 279 -20.24 18.96 -9.02
C ILE A 279 -21.22 20.04 -9.48
N GLY A 280 -22.03 19.73 -10.48
CA GLY A 280 -23.28 20.45 -10.70
C GLY A 280 -24.01 20.58 -9.37
N GLY A 281 -24.84 21.61 -9.18
CA GLY A 281 -25.52 21.96 -7.91
C GLY A 281 -26.50 20.90 -7.37
N HIS A 282 -26.05 19.68 -7.22
CA HIS A 282 -26.80 18.51 -6.82
C HIS A 282 -26.87 18.51 -5.29
N GLY A 283 -28.10 18.61 -4.79
CA GLY A 283 -28.42 18.67 -3.37
C GLY A 283 -27.84 17.50 -2.57
N GLY A 284 -27.72 17.70 -1.25
CA GLY A 284 -27.21 16.71 -0.31
C GLY A 284 -26.27 17.31 0.73
N MET A 285 -25.77 16.45 1.62
CA MET A 285 -24.85 16.83 2.70
C MET A 285 -23.50 17.38 2.15
N SER A 286 -22.82 18.25 2.92
CA SER A 286 -21.44 18.62 2.56
C SER A 286 -20.48 17.45 2.82
N ARG A 287 -19.35 17.40 2.10
CA ARG A 287 -18.33 16.36 2.32
C ARG A 287 -17.80 16.39 3.76
N GLU A 288 -17.67 17.58 4.36
CA GLU A 288 -17.18 17.72 5.74
C GLU A 288 -18.16 17.12 6.76
N ARG A 289 -19.47 17.44 6.63
CA ARG A 289 -20.50 16.88 7.53
C ARG A 289 -20.60 15.37 7.38
N PHE A 290 -20.54 14.89 6.14
CA PHE A 290 -20.55 13.45 5.87
C PHE A 290 -19.32 12.77 6.48
N PHE A 291 -18.13 13.33 6.30
CA PHE A 291 -16.89 12.84 6.92
C PHE A 291 -17.03 12.73 8.43
N VAL A 292 -17.49 13.78 9.12
CA VAL A 292 -17.62 13.79 10.59
C VAL A 292 -18.60 12.72 11.08
N TYR A 293 -19.77 12.57 10.44
CA TYR A 293 -20.74 11.55 10.85
C TYR A 293 -20.21 10.14 10.63
N SER A 294 -19.61 9.86 9.47
CA SER A 294 -19.00 8.56 9.18
C SER A 294 -17.82 8.26 10.10
N PHE A 295 -17.00 9.27 10.41
CA PHE A 295 -15.86 9.15 11.31
C PHE A 295 -16.30 8.79 12.73
N ILE A 296 -17.29 9.50 13.29
CA ILE A 296 -17.82 9.20 14.63
C ILE A 296 -18.47 7.82 14.66
N ALA A 297 -19.24 7.47 13.62
CA ALA A 297 -19.86 6.15 13.52
C ALA A 297 -18.81 5.03 13.50
N SER A 298 -17.75 5.19 12.69
CA SER A 298 -16.63 4.24 12.62
C SER A 298 -15.89 4.14 13.97
N PHE A 299 -15.58 5.29 14.58
CA PHE A 299 -14.90 5.37 15.87
C PHE A 299 -15.66 4.62 16.97
N VAL A 300 -16.97 4.86 17.08
CA VAL A 300 -17.81 4.19 18.09
C VAL A 300 -18.02 2.72 17.75
N TRP A 301 -18.25 2.39 16.48
CA TRP A 301 -18.47 1.01 16.05
C TRP A 301 -17.27 0.13 16.39
N TYR A 302 -16.04 0.60 16.17
CA TYR A 302 -14.83 -0.21 16.40
C TYR A 302 -14.63 -0.63 17.87
N PHE A 303 -15.22 0.05 18.86
CA PHE A 303 -15.19 -0.45 20.25
C PHE A 303 -15.83 -1.83 20.41
N PHE A 304 -16.79 -2.18 19.55
CA PHE A 304 -17.43 -3.49 19.57
C PHE A 304 -16.47 -4.60 19.11
N PRO A 305 -16.05 -4.69 17.83
CA PRO A 305 -15.13 -5.73 17.39
C PRO A 305 -13.74 -5.60 18.03
N GLY A 306 -13.26 -4.40 18.35
CA GLY A 306 -11.91 -4.17 18.85
C GLY A 306 -11.70 -4.41 20.35
N TYR A 307 -12.76 -4.43 21.17
CA TYR A 307 -12.61 -4.60 22.63
C TYR A 307 -13.80 -5.26 23.32
N LEU A 308 -15.03 -4.82 23.07
CA LEU A 308 -16.19 -5.30 23.81
C LEU A 308 -16.62 -6.71 23.38
N PHE A 309 -16.49 -7.06 22.09
CA PHE A 309 -16.91 -8.32 21.47
C PHE A 309 -16.01 -8.71 20.29
N THR A 310 -14.83 -9.25 20.57
CA THR A 310 -13.79 -9.60 19.58
C THR A 310 -14.16 -10.75 18.66
N ALA A 311 -15.15 -11.58 19.00
CA ALA A 311 -15.70 -12.54 18.04
C ALA A 311 -16.38 -11.88 16.84
N LEU A 312 -16.73 -10.59 16.90
CA LEU A 312 -17.20 -9.86 15.71
C LEU A 312 -16.07 -9.61 14.71
N SER A 313 -14.81 -9.51 15.16
CA SER A 313 -13.66 -9.52 14.27
C SER A 313 -13.47 -10.92 13.69
N TYR A 314 -13.32 -11.93 14.55
CA TYR A 314 -13.10 -13.33 14.16
C TYR A 314 -14.39 -14.16 14.22
N PHE A 315 -15.35 -13.82 13.37
CA PHE A 315 -16.69 -14.43 13.38
C PHE A 315 -16.74 -15.84 12.76
N SER A 316 -16.15 -16.83 13.43
CA SER A 316 -16.08 -18.24 12.99
C SER A 316 -17.17 -19.11 13.63
N TRP A 317 -18.45 -18.71 13.53
CA TRP A 317 -19.54 -19.34 14.30
C TRP A 317 -19.67 -20.87 14.13
N VAL A 318 -19.25 -21.42 13.00
CA VAL A 318 -19.28 -22.87 12.74
C VAL A 318 -18.29 -23.62 13.65
N THR A 319 -17.12 -23.05 13.93
CA THR A 319 -16.16 -23.67 14.86
C THR A 319 -16.66 -23.65 16.30
N TRP A 320 -17.55 -22.73 16.65
CA TRP A 320 -18.12 -22.68 18.01
C TRP A 320 -19.14 -23.78 18.29
N ILE A 321 -19.73 -24.37 17.25
CA ILE A 321 -20.70 -25.48 17.39
C ILE A 321 -19.98 -26.77 17.78
N LYS A 322 -18.79 -27.02 17.21
CA LYS A 322 -17.97 -28.19 17.49
C LYS A 322 -16.49 -27.81 17.51
N PRO A 323 -16.01 -27.21 18.61
CA PRO A 323 -14.69 -26.58 18.67
C PRO A 323 -13.52 -27.56 18.60
N ASP A 324 -13.70 -28.81 19.02
CA ASP A 324 -12.61 -29.79 19.12
C ASP A 324 -12.46 -30.66 17.86
N ASP A 325 -13.24 -30.41 16.79
CA ASP A 325 -13.17 -31.19 15.56
C ASP A 325 -12.12 -30.61 14.59
N PRO A 326 -11.03 -31.35 14.30
CA PRO A 326 -9.94 -30.84 13.46
C PRO A 326 -10.35 -30.63 12.00
N VAL A 327 -11.37 -31.34 11.50
CA VAL A 327 -11.89 -31.14 10.13
C VAL A 327 -12.65 -29.83 10.05
N ILE A 328 -13.54 -29.58 11.02
CA ILE A 328 -14.29 -28.32 11.08
C ILE A 328 -13.35 -27.13 11.29
N ALA A 329 -12.37 -27.28 12.17
CA ALA A 329 -11.34 -26.27 12.39
C ALA A 329 -10.55 -25.97 11.10
N SER A 330 -10.08 -27.01 10.38
CA SER A 330 -9.34 -26.82 9.13
C SER A 330 -10.17 -26.12 8.04
N VAL A 331 -11.49 -26.35 8.00
CA VAL A 331 -12.36 -25.81 6.93
C VAL A 331 -12.93 -24.43 7.26
N PHE A 332 -13.41 -24.22 8.48
CA PHE A 332 -14.13 -23.01 8.89
C PHE A 332 -13.36 -22.11 9.84
N GLY A 333 -12.23 -22.58 10.38
CA GLY A 333 -11.35 -21.83 11.26
C GLY A 333 -10.69 -20.64 10.58
N TYR A 334 -10.40 -19.59 11.35
CA TYR A 334 -9.76 -18.36 10.86
C TYR A 334 -8.28 -18.25 11.23
N PHE A 335 -7.80 -18.97 12.25
CA PHE A 335 -6.40 -18.91 12.66
C PHE A 335 -5.53 -19.88 11.87
N HIS A 336 -5.91 -21.16 11.85
CA HIS A 336 -5.16 -22.21 11.16
C HIS A 336 -5.97 -22.90 10.06
N GLY A 337 -7.23 -22.48 9.86
CA GLY A 337 -8.15 -23.00 8.84
C GLY A 337 -8.31 -22.12 7.58
N MET A 338 -9.25 -22.52 6.71
CA MET A 338 -9.53 -21.85 5.43
C MET A 338 -10.54 -20.69 5.52
N GLY A 339 -11.24 -20.53 6.63
CA GLY A 339 -12.14 -19.41 6.88
C GLY A 339 -13.34 -19.29 5.94
N LEU A 340 -14.01 -20.38 5.59
CA LEU A 340 -15.18 -20.36 4.69
C LEU A 340 -16.39 -19.55 5.20
N THR A 341 -16.41 -19.18 6.48
CA THR A 341 -17.48 -18.34 7.07
C THR A 341 -17.48 -16.91 6.49
N ALA A 342 -16.34 -16.46 5.92
CA ALA A 342 -16.20 -15.31 5.02
C ALA A 342 -16.79 -13.95 5.49
N VAL A 343 -17.04 -13.77 6.79
CA VAL A 343 -17.66 -12.56 7.35
C VAL A 343 -16.85 -12.06 8.54
N THR A 344 -16.64 -10.74 8.56
CA THR A 344 -16.11 -9.97 9.68
C THR A 344 -16.84 -8.64 9.77
N PHE A 345 -16.96 -8.10 10.97
CA PHE A 345 -17.56 -6.78 11.23
C PHE A 345 -16.51 -5.73 11.62
N ASP A 346 -15.24 -6.07 11.43
CA ASP A 346 -14.08 -5.27 11.77
C ASP A 346 -13.49 -4.61 10.51
N TRP A 347 -13.48 -3.28 10.49
CA TRP A 347 -12.90 -2.52 9.38
C TRP A 347 -11.39 -2.76 9.22
N ASN A 348 -10.64 -3.01 10.30
CA ASN A 348 -9.22 -3.35 10.20
C ASN A 348 -8.98 -4.68 9.48
N GLN A 349 -9.89 -5.65 9.65
CA GLN A 349 -9.81 -6.92 8.92
C GLN A 349 -10.18 -6.75 7.45
N ILE A 350 -11.19 -5.92 7.16
CA ILE A 350 -11.65 -5.61 5.79
C ILE A 350 -10.60 -4.80 5.02
N ALA A 351 -9.96 -3.82 5.65
CA ALA A 351 -8.98 -2.94 5.04
C ALA A 351 -7.52 -3.43 5.19
N TYR A 352 -7.32 -4.67 5.64
CA TYR A 352 -6.00 -5.26 5.88
C TYR A 352 -5.09 -5.21 4.64
N MET A 353 -5.67 -5.42 3.45
CA MET A 353 -4.96 -5.38 2.16
C MET A 353 -5.04 -4.01 1.47
N GLY A 354 -5.33 -2.96 2.23
CA GLY A 354 -5.68 -1.64 1.73
C GLY A 354 -7.19 -1.47 1.49
N SER A 355 -7.60 -0.23 1.25
CA SER A 355 -9.03 0.10 1.16
C SER A 355 -9.71 -0.54 -0.06
N PRO A 356 -10.80 -1.32 0.14
CA PRO A 356 -11.60 -1.84 -0.96
C PRO A 356 -12.38 -0.74 -1.69
N LEU A 357 -12.54 0.45 -1.08
CA LEU A 357 -13.20 1.60 -1.68
C LEU A 357 -12.30 2.35 -2.65
N ALA A 358 -10.98 2.17 -2.61
CA ALA A 358 -10.07 2.73 -3.63
C ALA A 358 -9.83 1.75 -4.79
N THR A 359 -9.76 0.46 -4.49
CA THR A 359 -9.33 -0.56 -5.46
C THR A 359 -10.40 -0.79 -6.55
N PRO A 360 -10.08 -0.70 -7.85
CA PRO A 360 -11.05 -0.96 -8.93
C PRO A 360 -11.62 -2.38 -8.89
N TRP A 361 -12.92 -2.54 -9.20
CA TRP A 361 -13.61 -3.84 -9.11
C TRP A 361 -12.94 -4.95 -9.92
N TRP A 362 -12.50 -4.66 -11.15
CA TRP A 362 -11.85 -5.68 -11.99
C TRP A 362 -10.55 -6.20 -11.38
N ALA A 363 -9.79 -5.36 -10.66
CA ALA A 363 -8.58 -5.77 -9.96
C ALA A 363 -8.93 -6.68 -8.76
N GLN A 364 -9.98 -6.32 -8.01
CA GLN A 364 -10.48 -7.14 -6.91
C GLN A 364 -10.95 -8.52 -7.37
N VAL A 365 -11.61 -8.61 -8.54
CA VAL A 365 -12.04 -9.89 -9.11
C VAL A 365 -10.85 -10.79 -9.43
N ASN A 366 -9.72 -10.24 -9.92
CA ASN A 366 -8.52 -11.04 -10.17
C ASN A 366 -7.97 -11.64 -8.87
N VAL A 367 -7.83 -10.80 -7.83
CA VAL A 367 -7.34 -11.23 -6.50
C VAL A 367 -8.30 -12.26 -5.89
N LEU A 368 -9.61 -12.00 -5.91
CA LEU A 368 -10.61 -12.93 -5.38
C LEU A 368 -10.64 -14.26 -6.15
N THR A 369 -10.54 -14.22 -7.48
CA THR A 369 -10.50 -15.43 -8.31
C THR A 369 -9.26 -16.25 -8.01
N GLY A 370 -8.10 -15.60 -7.91
CA GLY A 370 -6.86 -16.24 -7.48
C GLY A 370 -6.99 -16.87 -6.10
N PHE A 371 -7.57 -16.15 -5.14
CA PHE A 371 -7.79 -16.63 -3.79
C PHE A 371 -8.70 -17.86 -3.76
N VAL A 372 -9.83 -17.84 -4.47
CA VAL A 372 -10.74 -19.00 -4.55
C VAL A 372 -10.05 -20.20 -5.20
N VAL A 373 -9.33 -19.99 -6.30
CA VAL A 373 -8.66 -21.09 -7.03
C VAL A 373 -7.54 -21.70 -6.20
N PHE A 374 -6.62 -20.89 -5.70
CA PHE A 374 -5.46 -21.40 -4.99
C PHE A 374 -5.81 -21.78 -3.57
N PHE A 375 -6.37 -20.87 -2.78
CA PHE A 375 -6.58 -21.10 -1.36
C PHE A 375 -7.80 -21.99 -1.03
N TRP A 376 -8.94 -21.84 -1.72
CA TRP A 376 -10.15 -22.62 -1.42
C TRP A 376 -10.31 -23.91 -2.24
N ILE A 377 -9.58 -24.08 -3.34
CA ILE A 377 -9.66 -25.29 -4.16
C ILE A 377 -8.36 -26.09 -4.09
N VAL A 378 -7.21 -25.47 -4.42
CA VAL A 378 -5.94 -26.19 -4.48
C VAL A 378 -5.41 -26.56 -3.09
N THR A 379 -5.38 -25.64 -2.12
CA THR A 379 -4.90 -25.93 -0.74
C THR A 379 -5.63 -27.10 -0.09
N PRO A 380 -6.97 -27.14 0.00
CA PRO A 380 -7.65 -28.31 0.57
C PRO A 380 -7.45 -29.56 -0.27
N GLY A 381 -7.37 -29.43 -1.60
CA GLY A 381 -7.02 -30.54 -2.48
C GLY A 381 -5.68 -31.19 -2.10
N LEU A 382 -4.65 -30.38 -1.82
CA LEU A 382 -3.35 -30.86 -1.35
C LEU A 382 -3.44 -31.41 0.08
N TYR A 383 -4.14 -30.70 0.97
CA TYR A 383 -4.24 -31.06 2.39
C TYR A 383 -4.96 -32.39 2.61
N PHE A 384 -6.14 -32.58 2.04
CA PHE A 384 -6.95 -33.78 2.23
C PHE A 384 -6.43 -34.99 1.43
N THR A 385 -5.60 -34.78 0.41
CA THR A 385 -4.88 -35.87 -0.28
C THR A 385 -3.57 -36.25 0.41
N ASN A 386 -3.23 -35.60 1.53
CA ASN A 386 -1.97 -35.78 2.26
C ASN A 386 -0.72 -35.53 1.40
N THR A 387 -0.81 -34.58 0.46
CA THR A 387 0.35 -34.18 -0.34
C THR A 387 1.39 -33.51 0.57
N TRP A 388 2.66 -33.87 0.41
CA TRP A 388 3.77 -33.40 1.28
C TRP A 388 3.56 -33.68 2.78
N TYR A 389 2.84 -34.76 3.12
CA TYR A 389 2.56 -35.14 4.52
C TYR A 389 1.80 -34.06 5.31
N SER A 390 1.07 -33.19 4.63
CA SER A 390 0.44 -32.02 5.22
C SER A 390 -0.60 -32.32 6.30
N GLN A 391 -1.17 -33.53 6.38
CA GLN A 391 -2.21 -33.85 7.38
C GLN A 391 -1.69 -33.97 8.81
N TYR A 392 -0.36 -34.08 8.99
CA TYR A 392 0.29 -34.17 10.29
C TYR A 392 0.60 -32.80 10.90
N ILE A 393 0.33 -31.72 10.17
CA ILE A 393 0.55 -30.33 10.57
C ILE A 393 -0.70 -29.49 10.29
N PRO A 394 -0.85 -28.28 10.86
CA PRO A 394 -2.00 -27.42 10.59
C PRO A 394 -2.11 -27.05 9.10
N LEU A 395 -3.33 -26.83 8.60
CA LEU A 395 -3.56 -26.46 7.20
C LEU A 395 -2.88 -25.14 6.82
N ALA A 396 -3.00 -24.13 7.69
CA ALA A 396 -2.31 -22.86 7.59
C ALA A 396 -1.55 -22.59 8.90
N SER A 397 -0.26 -22.26 8.79
CA SER A 397 0.58 -21.83 9.92
C SER A 397 1.79 -21.07 9.38
N SER A 398 2.26 -20.08 10.14
CA SER A 398 3.49 -19.33 9.93
C SER A 398 4.75 -20.03 10.46
N ALA A 399 4.59 -21.08 11.26
CA ALA A 399 5.70 -21.86 11.81
C ALA A 399 6.18 -22.93 10.81
N SER A 400 7.42 -23.37 10.99
CA SER A 400 7.98 -24.55 10.33
C SER A 400 8.06 -25.72 11.31
N PHE A 401 7.87 -26.94 10.80
CA PHE A 401 7.73 -28.16 11.60
C PHE A 401 8.80 -29.20 11.27
N ASP A 402 9.11 -30.04 12.25
CA ASP A 402 9.91 -31.26 12.08
C ASP A 402 9.04 -32.50 11.78
N ASN A 403 9.69 -33.65 11.57
CA ASN A 403 9.07 -34.95 11.29
C ASN A 403 8.29 -35.52 12.48
N THR A 404 8.31 -34.88 13.65
CA THR A 404 7.49 -35.20 14.82
C THR A 404 6.27 -34.29 14.95
N GLY A 405 6.10 -33.32 14.04
CA GLY A 405 5.01 -32.35 14.05
C GLY A 405 5.18 -31.24 15.08
N GLN A 406 6.37 -31.10 15.65
CA GLN A 406 6.72 -30.01 16.57
C GLN A 406 7.37 -28.85 15.80
N GLU A 407 7.42 -27.67 16.42
CA GLU A 407 8.16 -26.53 15.84
C GLU A 407 9.65 -26.90 15.66
N TYR A 408 10.20 -26.49 14.52
CA TYR A 408 11.53 -26.92 14.09
C TYR A 408 12.65 -26.31 14.94
N ASP A 409 13.47 -27.16 15.57
CA ASP A 409 14.56 -26.73 16.45
C ASP A 409 15.86 -26.43 15.67
N LEU A 410 16.17 -25.15 15.53
CA LEU A 410 17.36 -24.69 14.81
C LEU A 410 18.68 -25.01 15.50
N THR A 411 18.69 -25.06 16.83
CA THR A 411 19.93 -25.23 17.60
C THR A 411 20.61 -26.56 17.29
N ARG A 412 19.86 -27.54 16.79
CA ARG A 412 20.35 -28.87 16.40
C ARG A 412 21.10 -28.88 15.07
N ILE A 413 20.80 -27.97 14.16
CA ILE A 413 21.32 -27.99 12.79
C ILE A 413 22.30 -26.85 12.48
N LEU A 414 22.52 -25.93 13.42
CA LEU A 414 23.44 -24.82 13.26
C LEU A 414 24.82 -25.15 13.81
N THR A 415 25.85 -24.73 13.08
CA THR A 415 27.23 -24.67 13.59
C THR A 415 27.41 -23.47 14.52
N HIS A 416 28.53 -23.41 15.25
CA HIS A 416 28.89 -22.25 16.07
C HIS A 416 28.94 -20.93 15.28
N ASP A 417 29.24 -21.00 13.98
CA ASP A 417 29.28 -19.85 13.08
C ASP A 417 27.93 -19.58 12.39
N THR A 418 26.82 -20.12 12.90
CA THR A 418 25.45 -19.92 12.38
C THR A 418 25.21 -20.44 10.94
N ALA A 419 26.13 -21.25 10.40
CA ALA A 419 25.97 -21.96 9.14
C ALA A 419 25.34 -23.35 9.32
N LEU A 420 24.73 -23.90 8.28
CA LEU A 420 24.10 -25.22 8.29
C LEU A 420 25.11 -26.36 8.51
N ASN A 421 24.87 -27.21 9.51
CA ASN A 421 25.52 -28.49 9.69
C ASN A 421 24.72 -29.61 9.00
N ARG A 422 25.18 -30.04 7.81
CA ARG A 422 24.52 -31.08 7.02
C ARG A 422 24.42 -32.44 7.74
N THR A 423 25.42 -32.79 8.55
CA THR A 423 25.45 -34.10 9.21
C THR A 423 24.37 -34.20 10.29
N GLU A 424 24.20 -33.13 11.07
CA GLU A 424 23.16 -33.08 12.11
C GLU A 424 21.76 -32.89 11.49
N TYR A 425 21.65 -32.14 10.39
CA TYR A 425 20.41 -32.03 9.62
C TYR A 425 19.90 -33.40 9.12
N SER A 426 20.77 -34.23 8.54
CA SER A 426 20.40 -35.57 8.07
C SER A 426 20.03 -36.54 9.21
N LYS A 427 20.48 -36.28 10.45
CA LYS A 427 20.10 -37.09 11.63
C LYS A 427 18.82 -36.61 12.30
N TYR A 428 18.48 -35.32 12.14
CA TYR A 428 17.35 -34.72 12.84
C TYR A 428 16.04 -34.90 12.05
N SER A 429 15.83 -34.07 11.03
CA SER A 429 14.57 -34.04 10.28
C SER A 429 14.68 -33.16 9.04
N PRO A 430 13.99 -33.49 7.94
CA PRO A 430 13.71 -32.51 6.90
C PRO A 430 12.72 -31.46 7.44
N LEU A 431 12.62 -30.32 6.75
CA LEU A 431 11.74 -29.23 7.14
C LEU A 431 10.36 -29.39 6.48
N TYR A 432 9.30 -29.22 7.26
CA TYR A 432 7.92 -29.19 6.76
C TYR A 432 7.30 -27.81 6.96
N ILE A 433 6.54 -27.40 5.95
CA ILE A 433 5.71 -26.19 5.97
C ILE A 433 4.25 -26.56 5.67
N SER A 434 3.33 -25.77 6.23
CA SER A 434 1.89 -25.95 6.05
C SER A 434 1.49 -25.87 4.57
N ALA A 435 0.38 -26.54 4.19
CA ALA A 435 -0.07 -26.58 2.81
C ALA A 435 -0.40 -25.18 2.25
N ALA A 436 -1.00 -24.32 3.08
CA ALA A 436 -1.27 -22.93 2.70
C ALA A 436 0.02 -22.13 2.47
N PHE A 437 1.03 -22.30 3.34
CA PHE A 437 2.30 -21.59 3.20
C PHE A 437 3.08 -22.06 1.97
N ALA A 438 3.11 -23.38 1.72
CA ALA A 438 3.70 -23.95 0.52
C ALA A 438 3.03 -23.39 -0.76
N LEU A 439 1.70 -23.30 -0.79
CA LEU A 439 1.00 -22.75 -1.94
C LEU A 439 1.23 -21.24 -2.09
N GLY A 440 1.34 -20.48 -1.00
CA GLY A 440 1.75 -19.07 -1.03
C GLY A 440 3.09 -18.86 -1.74
N TYR A 441 4.07 -19.74 -1.52
CA TYR A 441 5.32 -19.72 -2.30
C TYR A 441 5.09 -20.04 -3.78
N GLY A 442 4.29 -21.06 -4.09
CA GLY A 442 3.95 -21.41 -5.46
C GLY A 442 3.33 -20.24 -6.23
N THR A 443 2.27 -19.63 -5.69
CA THR A 443 1.59 -18.49 -6.33
C THR A 443 2.50 -17.28 -6.47
N SER A 444 3.39 -17.05 -5.50
CA SER A 444 4.39 -15.98 -5.60
C SER A 444 5.37 -16.19 -6.76
N PHE A 445 5.83 -17.43 -7.01
CA PHE A 445 6.64 -17.73 -8.20
C PHE A 445 5.88 -17.46 -9.51
N ALA A 446 4.60 -17.82 -9.57
CA ALA A 446 3.77 -17.53 -10.72
C ALA A 446 3.56 -16.02 -10.92
N SER A 447 3.31 -15.28 -9.84
CA SER A 447 3.08 -13.84 -9.86
C SER A 447 4.25 -13.05 -10.46
N ILE A 448 5.47 -13.46 -10.14
CA ILE A 448 6.69 -12.78 -10.60
C ILE A 448 6.94 -13.05 -12.09
N ALA A 449 6.84 -14.31 -12.51
CA ALA A 449 6.93 -14.66 -13.94
C ALA A 449 5.82 -13.99 -14.75
N ALA A 450 4.59 -13.99 -14.22
CA ALA A 450 3.45 -13.35 -14.85
C ALA A 450 3.67 -11.83 -15.00
N THR A 451 4.19 -11.18 -13.98
CA THR A 451 4.48 -9.73 -13.98
C THR A 451 5.48 -9.35 -15.07
N ILE A 452 6.59 -10.08 -15.21
CA ILE A 452 7.58 -9.82 -16.27
C ILE A 452 6.95 -9.98 -17.65
N VAL A 453 6.30 -11.12 -17.90
CA VAL A 453 5.74 -11.42 -19.21
C VAL A 453 4.62 -10.44 -19.55
N HIS A 454 3.76 -10.11 -18.59
CA HIS A 454 2.72 -9.11 -18.75
C HIS A 454 3.30 -7.72 -19.05
N ALA A 455 4.35 -7.29 -18.36
CA ALA A 455 5.01 -6.02 -18.64
C ALA A 455 5.59 -5.96 -20.07
N ILE A 456 6.22 -7.03 -20.53
CA ILE A 456 6.75 -7.12 -21.91
C ILE A 456 5.61 -7.11 -22.95
N LEU A 457 4.48 -7.75 -22.67
CA LEU A 457 3.37 -7.89 -23.61
C LEU A 457 2.42 -6.69 -23.64
N TYR A 458 2.12 -6.08 -22.51
CA TYR A 458 1.13 -4.99 -22.39
C TYR A 458 1.79 -3.63 -22.22
N PHE A 459 2.88 -3.53 -21.45
CA PHE A 459 3.49 -2.24 -21.12
C PHE A 459 4.62 -1.79 -22.06
N ARG A 460 5.12 -2.65 -22.97
CA ARG A 460 6.24 -2.29 -23.88
C ARG A 460 6.01 -0.98 -24.66
N LYS A 461 4.80 -0.75 -25.15
CA LYS A 461 4.46 0.43 -25.96
C LYS A 461 4.43 1.70 -25.09
N PRO A 462 3.66 1.73 -23.98
CA PRO A 462 3.71 2.84 -23.01
C PRO A 462 5.11 3.17 -22.51
N ILE A 463 5.88 2.14 -22.16
CA ILE A 463 7.26 2.31 -21.69
C ILE A 463 8.11 2.97 -22.79
N MET A 464 8.04 2.47 -24.03
CA MET A 464 8.80 3.05 -25.16
C MET A 464 8.36 4.49 -25.49
N LYS A 465 7.06 4.79 -25.44
CA LYS A 465 6.51 6.14 -25.63
C LYS A 465 7.06 7.09 -24.58
N GLN A 466 7.05 6.67 -23.32
CA GLN A 466 7.51 7.50 -22.21
C GLN A 466 9.03 7.67 -22.21
N PHE A 467 9.81 6.72 -22.72
CA PHE A 467 11.26 6.87 -22.97
C PHE A 467 11.58 7.93 -24.04
N ARG A 468 10.69 8.12 -25.02
CA ARG A 468 10.89 9.08 -26.13
C ARG A 468 10.32 10.46 -25.87
N ARG A 469 9.26 10.57 -25.06
CA ARG A 469 8.56 11.84 -24.77
C ARG A 469 9.30 12.68 -23.74
N SER A 470 9.29 14.00 -23.92
CA SER A 470 9.74 14.95 -22.89
C SER A 470 8.70 15.04 -21.77
N LEU A 471 9.17 15.22 -20.52
CA LEU A 471 8.30 15.46 -19.36
C LEU A 471 7.45 16.75 -19.49
N SER A 472 7.86 17.68 -20.36
CA SER A 472 7.16 18.95 -20.60
C SER A 472 5.94 18.84 -21.52
N GLU A 473 5.82 17.76 -22.30
CA GLU A 473 4.79 17.60 -23.34
C GLU A 473 3.61 16.72 -22.88
N GLN A 474 3.29 16.73 -21.58
CA GLN A 474 2.23 15.88 -21.01
C GLN A 474 0.84 16.49 -21.28
N PRO A 475 -0.16 15.70 -21.73
CA PRO A 475 -1.49 16.21 -22.07
C PRO A 475 -2.39 16.47 -20.84
N ASP A 476 -2.03 15.96 -19.66
CA ASP A 476 -2.83 16.07 -18.44
C ASP A 476 -2.73 17.44 -17.75
N VAL A 477 -3.87 17.94 -17.23
CA VAL A 477 -3.96 19.25 -16.56
C VAL A 477 -3.02 19.36 -15.35
N HIS A 478 -2.90 18.31 -14.54
CA HIS A 478 -2.03 18.35 -13.35
C HIS A 478 -0.56 18.35 -13.75
N ALA A 479 -0.19 17.64 -14.82
CA ALA A 479 1.14 17.74 -15.38
C ALA A 479 1.45 19.14 -15.91
N ARG A 480 0.52 19.78 -16.65
CA ARG A 480 0.66 21.17 -17.12
C ARG A 480 0.85 22.16 -15.97
N LEU A 481 0.13 22.01 -14.87
CA LEU A 481 0.31 22.86 -13.68
C LEU A 481 1.68 22.62 -13.02
N MET A 482 2.11 21.35 -12.97
CA MET A 482 3.37 20.97 -12.34
C MET A 482 4.63 21.37 -13.11
N THR A 483 4.54 21.68 -14.41
CA THR A 483 5.69 22.16 -15.19
C THR A 483 6.19 23.53 -14.73
N ARG A 484 5.34 24.34 -14.08
CA ARG A 484 5.72 25.65 -13.53
C ARG A 484 6.67 25.54 -12.32
N TYR A 485 6.69 24.41 -11.64
CA TYR A 485 7.57 24.19 -10.50
C TYR A 485 8.96 23.69 -10.93
N PRO A 486 10.04 24.19 -10.29
CA PRO A 486 11.39 23.66 -10.52
C PRO A 486 11.46 22.17 -10.18
N GLN A 487 11.84 21.38 -11.17
CA GLN A 487 12.00 19.94 -11.01
C GLN A 487 13.25 19.61 -10.18
N VAL A 488 13.29 18.40 -9.62
CA VAL A 488 14.47 17.84 -8.95
C VAL A 488 15.51 17.49 -10.02
N PRO A 489 16.76 17.96 -9.92
CA PRO A 489 17.82 17.53 -10.82
C PRO A 489 18.16 16.05 -10.65
N ASP A 490 18.40 15.34 -11.76
CA ASP A 490 18.67 13.90 -11.72
C ASP A 490 19.92 13.51 -10.90
N TRP A 491 20.91 14.41 -10.82
CA TRP A 491 22.12 14.17 -10.03
C TRP A 491 21.87 14.06 -8.53
N TRP A 492 20.75 14.60 -7.99
CA TRP A 492 20.39 14.42 -6.58
C TRP A 492 20.13 12.93 -6.28
N PHE A 493 19.45 12.24 -7.20
CA PHE A 493 19.19 10.81 -7.08
C PHE A 493 20.48 9.97 -7.18
N LEU A 494 21.43 10.38 -8.01
CA LEU A 494 22.76 9.75 -8.09
C LEU A 494 23.57 9.93 -6.80
N VAL A 495 23.51 11.10 -6.17
CA VAL A 495 24.16 11.34 -4.87
C VAL A 495 23.52 10.47 -3.78
N ILE A 496 22.18 10.38 -3.75
CA ILE A 496 21.47 9.50 -2.81
C ILE A 496 21.91 8.04 -3.02
N LEU A 497 21.98 7.57 -4.28
CA LEU A 497 22.48 6.24 -4.60
C LEU A 497 23.89 6.03 -4.06
N ALA A 498 24.82 6.95 -4.36
CA ALA A 498 26.22 6.80 -3.97
C ALA A 498 26.39 6.74 -2.44
N VAL A 499 25.70 7.61 -1.70
CA VAL A 499 25.78 7.65 -0.23
C VAL A 499 25.17 6.38 0.39
N THR A 500 23.95 6.02 -0.02
CA THR A 500 23.24 4.87 0.55
C THR A 500 23.87 3.53 0.17
N PHE A 501 24.38 3.42 -1.06
CA PHE A 501 25.18 2.28 -1.51
C PHE A 501 26.46 2.13 -0.68
N THR A 502 27.17 3.23 -0.42
CA THR A 502 28.37 3.22 0.41
C THR A 502 28.05 2.74 1.83
N PHE A 503 26.96 3.21 2.43
CA PHE A 503 26.51 2.72 3.75
C PHE A 503 26.22 1.22 3.74
N GLY A 504 25.58 0.70 2.68
CA GLY A 504 25.35 -0.74 2.50
C GLY A 504 26.65 -1.53 2.40
N VAL A 505 27.61 -1.09 1.59
CA VAL A 505 28.94 -1.74 1.44
C VAL A 505 29.71 -1.75 2.77
N VAL A 506 29.70 -0.63 3.49
CA VAL A 506 30.34 -0.52 4.81
C VAL A 506 29.69 -1.49 5.81
N CYS A 507 28.36 -1.60 5.79
CA CYS A 507 27.61 -2.51 6.65
C CYS A 507 27.98 -3.99 6.41
N ILE A 508 28.10 -4.42 5.15
CA ILE A 508 28.37 -5.82 4.82
C ILE A 508 29.85 -6.22 4.97
N GLU A 509 30.80 -5.29 4.80
CA GLU A 509 32.24 -5.57 4.86
C GLU A 509 32.83 -5.47 6.28
N ILE A 510 32.34 -4.55 7.12
CA ILE A 510 32.89 -4.36 8.47
C ILE A 510 32.40 -5.44 9.44
N TRP A 511 31.17 -5.92 9.27
CA TRP A 511 30.55 -6.91 10.16
C TRP A 511 30.42 -8.27 9.47
N PRO A 512 30.43 -9.39 10.23
CA PRO A 512 30.39 -10.75 9.68
C PRO A 512 28.98 -11.09 9.19
N THR A 513 28.54 -10.45 8.11
CA THR A 513 27.23 -10.62 7.49
C THR A 513 27.20 -11.77 6.47
N GLU A 514 28.37 -12.17 5.99
CA GLU A 514 28.60 -13.19 4.96
C GLU A 514 28.01 -12.88 3.58
N LEU A 515 27.47 -11.67 3.37
CA LEU A 515 26.98 -11.18 2.09
C LEU A 515 28.11 -10.45 1.34
N PRO A 516 28.65 -11.01 0.25
CA PRO A 516 29.66 -10.32 -0.54
C PRO A 516 29.07 -9.15 -1.33
N VAL A 517 29.89 -8.13 -1.63
CA VAL A 517 29.48 -6.92 -2.38
C VAL A 517 28.82 -7.24 -3.72
N TRP A 518 29.30 -8.27 -4.44
CA TRP A 518 28.68 -8.67 -5.70
C TRP A 518 27.25 -9.20 -5.50
N GLY A 519 26.98 -9.89 -4.37
CA GLY A 519 25.64 -10.34 -4.01
C GLY A 519 24.72 -9.17 -3.70
N TYR A 520 25.24 -8.15 -3.00
CA TYR A 520 24.53 -6.90 -2.78
C TYR A 520 24.17 -6.18 -4.09
N LEU A 521 25.09 -6.11 -5.07
CA LEU A 521 24.81 -5.55 -6.39
C LEU A 521 23.70 -6.32 -7.13
N VAL A 522 23.69 -7.65 -7.03
CA VAL A 522 22.62 -8.48 -7.63
C VAL A 522 21.27 -8.20 -6.97
N ALA A 523 21.23 -8.02 -5.63
CA ALA A 523 20.00 -7.65 -4.92
C ALA A 523 19.45 -6.31 -5.42
N LEU A 524 20.31 -5.29 -5.57
CA LEU A 524 19.90 -3.98 -6.09
C LEU A 524 19.46 -4.04 -7.56
N MET A 525 20.15 -4.82 -8.38
CA MET A 525 19.74 -5.02 -9.77
C MET A 525 18.34 -5.65 -9.85
N LEU A 526 18.08 -6.65 -9.01
CA LEU A 526 16.78 -7.29 -8.90
C LEU A 526 15.70 -6.27 -8.50
N SER A 527 15.92 -5.51 -7.42
CA SER A 527 14.91 -4.54 -6.96
C SER A 527 14.64 -3.45 -8.00
N PHE A 528 15.69 -2.84 -8.57
CA PHE A 528 15.57 -1.73 -9.51
C PHE A 528 14.92 -2.13 -10.84
N LEU A 529 15.16 -3.36 -11.32
CA LEU A 529 14.54 -3.87 -12.53
C LEU A 529 13.01 -3.94 -12.41
N PHE A 530 12.51 -4.30 -11.23
CA PHE A 530 11.08 -4.52 -11.01
C PHE A 530 10.30 -3.27 -10.56
N VAL A 531 10.98 -2.16 -10.23
CA VAL A 531 10.31 -0.89 -9.85
C VAL A 531 9.30 -0.46 -10.92
N VAL A 532 9.66 -0.45 -12.20
CA VAL A 532 8.75 0.01 -13.27
C VAL A 532 7.61 -0.98 -13.52
N PRO A 533 7.85 -2.29 -13.78
CA PRO A 533 6.78 -3.26 -13.98
C PRO A 533 5.78 -3.35 -12.83
N VAL A 534 6.27 -3.51 -11.60
CA VAL A 534 5.41 -3.64 -10.41
C VAL A 534 4.71 -2.32 -10.13
N GLY A 535 5.41 -1.20 -10.27
CA GLY A 535 4.83 0.13 -10.07
C GLY A 535 3.71 0.45 -11.05
N MET A 536 3.82 0.05 -12.33
CA MET A 536 2.74 0.25 -13.30
C MET A 536 1.50 -0.57 -12.95
N ILE A 537 1.67 -1.82 -12.48
CA ILE A 537 0.57 -2.65 -11.99
C ILE A 537 -0.08 -1.97 -10.79
N GLN A 538 0.71 -1.63 -9.76
CA GLN A 538 0.20 -1.03 -8.52
C GLN A 538 -0.50 0.32 -8.75
N ALA A 539 0.05 1.17 -9.62
CA ALA A 539 -0.52 2.48 -9.92
C ALA A 539 -1.90 2.40 -10.59
N VAL A 540 -2.21 1.29 -11.27
CA VAL A 540 -3.48 1.08 -11.97
C VAL A 540 -4.46 0.25 -11.13
N THR A 541 -3.94 -0.75 -10.41
CA THR A 541 -4.74 -1.77 -9.72
C THR A 541 -4.91 -1.51 -8.23
N ASN A 542 -4.09 -0.63 -7.65
CA ASN A 542 -3.97 -0.43 -6.21
C ASN A 542 -3.41 -1.63 -5.42
N HIS A 543 -2.70 -2.55 -6.08
CA HIS A 543 -2.13 -3.73 -5.44
C HIS A 543 -0.66 -3.93 -5.84
N GLN A 544 0.22 -4.09 -4.86
CA GLN A 544 1.65 -4.31 -5.05
C GLN A 544 1.96 -5.81 -5.11
N VAL A 545 2.70 -6.23 -6.14
CA VAL A 545 3.21 -7.60 -6.22
C VAL A 545 4.49 -7.73 -5.39
N SER A 546 4.58 -8.75 -4.54
CA SER A 546 5.75 -8.99 -3.68
C SER A 546 6.94 -9.61 -4.43
N LEU A 547 8.16 -9.15 -4.13
CA LEU A 547 9.43 -9.78 -4.59
C LEU A 547 10.18 -10.51 -3.47
N GLY A 548 9.61 -10.60 -2.27
CA GLY A 548 10.29 -11.20 -1.13
C GLY A 548 10.80 -12.60 -1.45
N ILE A 549 9.92 -13.47 -1.94
CA ILE A 549 10.21 -14.89 -2.12
C ILE A 549 11.20 -15.17 -3.26
N ILE A 550 11.19 -14.39 -4.35
CA ILE A 550 12.20 -14.57 -5.41
C ILE A 550 13.59 -14.17 -4.94
N SER A 551 13.69 -13.10 -4.14
CA SER A 551 14.98 -12.67 -3.62
C SER A 551 15.60 -13.73 -2.70
N GLU A 552 14.75 -14.40 -1.92
CA GLU A 552 15.12 -15.53 -1.07
C GLU A 552 15.54 -16.78 -1.88
N LEU A 553 14.78 -17.12 -2.93
CA LEU A 553 15.11 -18.23 -3.83
C LEU A 553 16.47 -18.02 -4.53
N VAL A 554 16.69 -16.82 -5.08
CA VAL A 554 17.91 -16.47 -5.83
C VAL A 554 19.14 -16.55 -4.92
N VAL A 555 19.11 -15.89 -3.78
CA VAL A 555 20.26 -15.91 -2.85
C VAL A 555 20.45 -17.27 -2.20
N GLY A 556 19.37 -18.02 -1.91
CA GLY A 556 19.47 -19.36 -1.34
C GLY A 556 20.21 -20.36 -2.24
N TYR A 557 20.16 -20.18 -3.56
CA TYR A 557 21.00 -20.93 -4.50
C TYR A 557 22.40 -20.34 -4.68
N MET A 558 22.57 -19.02 -4.58
CA MET A 558 23.87 -18.35 -4.74
C MET A 558 24.79 -18.50 -3.52
N LEU A 559 24.21 -18.45 -2.31
CA LEU A 559 24.90 -18.43 -1.02
C LEU A 559 24.17 -19.38 -0.04
N PRO A 560 24.14 -20.70 -0.32
CA PRO A 560 23.43 -21.66 0.51
C PRO A 560 24.03 -21.77 1.91
N GLY A 561 23.18 -21.94 2.92
CA GLY A 561 23.60 -22.16 4.31
C GLY A 561 23.96 -20.89 5.08
N ARG A 562 23.68 -19.70 4.53
CA ARG A 562 24.05 -18.39 5.10
C ARG A 562 22.81 -17.55 5.41
N PRO A 563 22.22 -17.67 6.61
CA PRO A 563 20.93 -17.03 6.91
C PRO A 563 21.00 -15.51 6.97
N VAL A 564 22.05 -14.94 7.57
CA VAL A 564 22.21 -13.47 7.66
C VAL A 564 22.37 -12.86 6.27
N ALA A 565 23.20 -13.46 5.41
CA ALA A 565 23.39 -13.01 4.04
C ALA A 565 22.07 -13.05 3.24
N MET A 566 21.27 -14.12 3.43
CA MET A 566 19.95 -14.26 2.82
C MET A 566 19.01 -13.13 3.28
N MET A 567 18.90 -12.89 4.60
CA MET A 567 18.03 -11.84 5.15
C MET A 567 18.41 -10.45 4.63
N LEU A 568 19.70 -10.14 4.54
CA LEU A 568 20.18 -8.87 3.98
C LEU A 568 19.90 -8.77 2.47
N PHE A 569 20.16 -9.82 1.71
CA PHE A 569 19.87 -9.85 0.27
C PHE A 569 18.38 -9.64 0.02
N LYS A 570 17.50 -10.31 0.77
CA LYS A 570 16.05 -10.11 0.70
C LYS A 570 15.67 -8.67 1.02
N THR A 571 16.24 -8.11 2.07
CA THR A 571 15.95 -6.74 2.49
C THR A 571 16.31 -5.75 1.38
N TYR A 572 17.51 -5.83 0.80
CA TYR A 572 17.89 -4.97 -0.33
C TYR A 572 17.19 -5.30 -1.66
N GLY A 573 16.83 -6.57 -1.89
CA GLY A 573 16.18 -7.05 -3.11
C GLY A 573 14.69 -6.76 -3.20
N TYR A 574 14.01 -6.59 -2.06
CA TYR A 574 12.58 -6.30 -2.01
C TYR A 574 12.28 -4.89 -1.49
N ILE A 575 12.85 -4.50 -0.35
CA ILE A 575 12.47 -3.23 0.33
C ILE A 575 12.94 -2.02 -0.45
N ALA A 576 14.07 -2.11 -1.16
CA ALA A 576 14.50 -1.04 -2.05
C ALA A 576 13.45 -0.72 -3.13
N MET A 577 12.76 -1.75 -3.66
CA MET A 577 11.65 -1.55 -4.60
C MET A 577 10.42 -1.01 -3.88
N SER A 578 10.00 -1.63 -2.78
CA SER A 578 8.81 -1.23 -2.03
C SER A 578 8.86 0.24 -1.63
N ASN A 579 10.01 0.67 -1.09
CA ASN A 579 10.23 2.05 -0.71
C ASN A 579 10.25 2.98 -1.93
N ALA A 580 10.87 2.57 -3.05
CA ALA A 580 10.83 3.34 -4.29
C ALA A 580 9.39 3.60 -4.77
N LEU A 581 8.50 2.60 -4.64
CA LEU A 581 7.09 2.73 -5.00
C LEU A 581 6.34 3.63 -4.01
N GLU A 582 6.59 3.52 -2.71
CA GLU A 582 6.02 4.41 -1.70
C GLU A 582 6.45 5.88 -1.92
N PHE A 583 7.73 6.14 -2.23
CA PHE A 583 8.20 7.49 -2.58
C PHE A 583 7.50 8.02 -3.83
N THR A 584 7.29 7.14 -4.81
CA THR A 584 6.61 7.46 -6.06
C THR A 584 5.13 7.78 -5.84
N LEU A 585 4.43 6.98 -5.02
CA LEU A 585 3.06 7.23 -4.56
C LEU A 585 2.97 8.62 -3.88
N ASN A 586 3.91 8.94 -2.99
CA ASN A 586 3.98 10.24 -2.35
C ASN A 586 4.21 11.36 -3.39
N PHE A 587 5.11 11.18 -4.37
CA PHE A 587 5.27 12.13 -5.47
C PHE A 587 4.00 12.31 -6.31
N LYS A 588 3.16 11.27 -6.45
CA LYS A 588 1.85 11.38 -7.09
C LYS A 588 0.87 12.21 -6.26
N ILE A 589 0.83 12.03 -4.94
CA ILE A 589 0.08 12.93 -4.04
C ILE A 589 0.56 14.37 -4.21
N GLY A 590 1.88 14.59 -4.23
CA GLY A 590 2.48 15.90 -4.48
C GLY A 590 2.10 16.48 -5.84
N HIS A 591 2.00 15.65 -6.88
CA HIS A 591 1.54 16.04 -8.22
C HIS A 591 0.06 16.46 -8.21
N TYR A 592 -0.80 15.72 -7.52
CA TYR A 592 -2.22 16.05 -7.38
C TYR A 592 -2.47 17.27 -6.50
N MET A 593 -1.68 17.49 -5.46
CA MET A 593 -1.83 18.62 -4.54
C MET A 593 -0.93 19.82 -4.87
N LYS A 594 -0.21 19.75 -6.00
CA LYS A 594 0.68 20.79 -6.53
C LYS A 594 1.77 21.25 -5.54
N ILE A 595 2.44 20.26 -4.95
CA ILE A 595 3.56 20.45 -4.05
C ILE A 595 4.87 20.55 -4.85
N PRO A 596 5.67 21.61 -4.65
CA PRO A 596 6.98 21.76 -5.26
C PRO A 596 7.87 20.49 -5.09
N PRO A 597 8.40 19.91 -6.18
CA PRO A 597 9.13 18.63 -6.12
C PRO A 597 10.43 18.64 -5.27
N ARG A 598 11.11 19.78 -5.14
CA ARG A 598 12.36 19.88 -4.38
C ARG A 598 12.14 19.77 -2.86
N PRO A 599 11.31 20.62 -2.23
CA PRO A 599 10.91 20.42 -0.83
C PRO A 599 10.33 19.04 -0.56
N MET A 600 9.55 18.50 -1.50
CA MET A 600 8.99 17.16 -1.41
C MET A 600 10.07 16.10 -1.20
N LEU A 601 11.11 16.09 -2.04
CA LEU A 601 12.21 15.12 -1.91
C LEU A 601 12.97 15.30 -0.58
N CYS A 602 13.28 16.54 -0.20
CA CYS A 602 13.99 16.82 1.04
C CYS A 602 13.20 16.37 2.27
N ALA A 603 11.89 16.64 2.30
CA ALA A 603 11.00 16.25 3.39
C ALA A 603 10.94 14.73 3.54
N GLN A 604 10.79 14.02 2.43
CA GLN A 604 10.82 12.57 2.40
C GLN A 604 12.14 11.99 2.94
N MET A 605 13.28 12.45 2.41
CA MET A 605 14.61 11.97 2.81
C MET A 605 14.91 12.22 4.30
N ILE A 606 14.62 13.42 4.80
CA ILE A 606 14.88 13.77 6.20
C ILE A 606 13.94 13.00 7.13
N ALA A 607 12.65 12.92 6.79
CA ALA A 607 11.68 12.18 7.58
C ALA A 607 12.02 10.69 7.67
N THR A 608 12.39 10.05 6.56
CA THR A 608 12.82 8.64 6.56
C THR A 608 14.05 8.41 7.42
N ALA A 609 15.05 9.30 7.39
CA ALA A 609 16.25 9.18 8.22
C ALA A 609 15.93 9.30 9.72
N ILE A 610 15.04 10.24 10.10
CA ILE A 610 14.58 10.43 11.47
C ILE A 610 13.73 9.23 11.93
N ALA A 611 12.81 8.77 11.09
CA ALA A 611 11.95 7.62 11.36
C ALA A 611 12.78 6.36 11.63
N GLY A 612 13.70 6.00 10.73
CA GLY A 612 14.55 4.82 10.90
C GLY A 612 15.44 4.89 12.15
N THR A 613 15.95 6.09 12.48
CA THR A 613 16.73 6.29 13.72
C THR A 613 15.85 6.12 14.97
N THR A 614 14.63 6.66 14.93
CA THR A 614 13.67 6.57 16.05
C THR A 614 13.22 5.12 16.27
N GLN A 615 12.93 4.40 15.20
CA GLN A 615 12.56 2.98 15.24
C GLN A 615 13.65 2.14 15.91
N LEU A 616 14.91 2.29 15.51
CA LEU A 616 16.03 1.59 16.16
C LEU A 616 16.17 1.96 17.64
N GLY A 617 16.00 3.23 18.00
CA GLY A 617 16.03 3.68 19.39
C GLY A 617 14.95 3.03 20.25
N VAL A 618 13.72 2.94 19.72
CA VAL A 618 12.60 2.26 20.40
C VAL A 618 12.83 0.76 20.49
N GLN A 619 13.36 0.14 19.44
CA GLN A 619 13.65 -1.30 19.42
C GLN A 619 14.72 -1.68 20.45
N GLU A 620 15.84 -0.95 20.52
CA GLU A 620 16.88 -1.23 21.51
C GLU A 620 16.35 -1.05 22.94
N TRP A 621 15.55 0.01 23.16
CA TRP A 621 14.86 0.18 24.44
C TRP A 621 13.94 -1.00 24.77
N LEU A 622 13.17 -1.50 23.79
CA LEU A 622 12.26 -2.63 24.00
C LEU A 622 13.03 -3.91 24.37
N PHE A 623 14.09 -4.24 23.64
CA PHE A 623 14.89 -5.43 23.89
C PHE A 623 15.61 -5.43 25.24
N SER A 624 15.88 -4.26 25.82
CA SER A 624 16.44 -4.15 27.17
C SER A 624 15.41 -4.25 28.29
N ASN A 625 14.13 -3.97 28.01
CA ASN A 625 13.12 -3.78 29.06
C ASN A 625 11.96 -4.79 29.02
N VAL A 626 11.74 -5.50 27.90
CA VAL A 626 10.57 -6.37 27.71
C VAL A 626 11.02 -7.77 27.22
N PRO A 627 10.53 -8.86 27.84
CA PRO A 627 10.76 -10.22 27.33
C PRO A 627 10.05 -10.43 25.98
N PHE A 628 10.74 -11.08 25.05
CA PHE A 628 10.37 -11.16 23.64
C PHE A 628 9.26 -12.18 23.33
N VAL A 629 8.19 -11.76 22.65
CA VAL A 629 7.21 -12.62 21.97
C VAL A 629 6.62 -11.84 20.76
N CYS A 630 6.89 -12.22 19.51
CA CYS A 630 6.25 -11.61 18.33
C CYS A 630 6.09 -12.58 17.14
N PRO A 631 4.88 -12.73 16.57
CA PRO A 631 4.63 -13.60 15.41
C PRO A 631 5.17 -13.11 14.05
N ASP A 632 5.31 -11.81 13.81
CA ASP A 632 5.84 -11.31 12.53
C ASP A 632 7.34 -11.60 12.40
N THR A 633 8.08 -11.41 13.49
CA THR A 633 9.48 -11.88 13.57
C THR A 633 9.58 -13.40 13.46
N GLN A 634 8.54 -14.15 13.85
CA GLN A 634 8.51 -15.61 13.65
C GLN A 634 8.38 -15.96 12.16
N VAL A 635 7.55 -15.27 11.36
CA VAL A 635 7.50 -15.48 9.90
C VAL A 635 8.86 -15.16 9.27
N PHE A 636 9.46 -14.03 9.64
CA PHE A 636 10.76 -13.61 9.11
C PHE A 636 11.89 -14.58 9.51
N GLY A 637 11.89 -15.01 10.78
CA GLY A 637 12.77 -16.03 11.31
C GLY A 637 12.59 -17.36 10.59
N THR A 638 11.37 -17.87 10.46
CA THR A 638 11.05 -19.11 9.73
C THR A 638 11.50 -19.04 8.26
N ALA A 639 11.31 -17.91 7.59
CA ALA A 639 11.82 -17.71 6.24
C ALA A 639 13.36 -17.78 6.18
N SER A 640 14.04 -17.26 7.20
CA SER A 640 15.51 -17.40 7.35
C SER A 640 15.99 -18.83 7.48
N ILE A 641 15.18 -19.71 8.07
CA ILE A 641 15.42 -21.15 8.15
C ILE A 641 15.25 -21.79 6.77
N ILE A 642 14.09 -21.56 6.14
CA ILE A 642 13.69 -22.19 4.88
C ILE A 642 14.68 -21.85 3.78
N TRP A 643 14.94 -20.56 3.57
CA TRP A 643 15.68 -20.06 2.42
C TRP A 643 17.15 -19.80 2.70
N GLY A 644 17.50 -19.50 3.95
CA GLY A 644 18.87 -19.16 4.35
C GLY A 644 19.67 -20.37 4.83
N VAL A 645 19.21 -21.00 5.92
CA VAL A 645 19.93 -22.12 6.55
C VAL A 645 19.84 -23.39 5.70
N ILE A 646 18.63 -23.91 5.48
CA ILE A 646 18.44 -25.16 4.73
C ILE A 646 18.61 -24.89 3.23
N GLY A 647 18.02 -23.79 2.78
CA GLY A 647 18.11 -23.31 1.41
C GLY A 647 17.27 -24.13 0.43
N PRO A 648 17.03 -23.56 -0.77
CA PRO A 648 16.20 -24.20 -1.79
C PRO A 648 16.79 -25.48 -2.38
N GLY A 649 18.11 -25.65 -2.27
CA GLY A 649 18.82 -26.86 -2.67
C GLY A 649 18.29 -28.13 -2.00
N LEU A 650 17.89 -28.05 -0.74
CA LEU A 650 17.44 -29.21 0.06
C LEU A 650 15.92 -29.36 0.13
N GLN A 651 15.16 -28.39 -0.38
CA GLN A 651 13.69 -28.39 -0.31
C GLN A 651 13.02 -28.48 -1.68
N PHE A 652 13.54 -27.76 -2.67
CA PHE A 652 12.90 -27.59 -3.99
C PHE A 652 13.70 -28.19 -5.15
N SER A 653 14.80 -28.89 -4.90
CA SER A 653 15.67 -29.49 -5.94
C SER A 653 15.42 -31.00 -6.08
N PRO A 654 15.87 -31.67 -7.18
CA PRO A 654 15.54 -33.07 -7.43
C PRO A 654 15.87 -33.99 -6.24
N GLY A 655 14.89 -34.78 -5.81
CA GLY A 655 15.00 -35.66 -4.63
C GLY A 655 14.54 -35.03 -3.30
N ALA A 656 14.16 -33.75 -3.29
CA ALA A 656 13.60 -33.07 -2.12
C ALA A 656 12.06 -33.10 -2.09
N ILE A 657 11.48 -32.87 -0.90
CA ILE A 657 10.03 -33.02 -0.61
C ILE A 657 9.14 -32.17 -1.53
N TYR A 658 9.54 -30.93 -1.82
CA TYR A 658 8.74 -30.00 -2.62
C TYR A 658 9.15 -30.00 -4.10
N HIS A 659 9.99 -30.94 -4.51
CA HIS A 659 10.32 -31.24 -5.89
C HIS A 659 9.46 -32.39 -6.43
N TRP A 660 9.40 -32.51 -7.76
CA TRP A 660 8.76 -33.63 -8.45
C TRP A 660 9.35 -34.97 -8.01
N GLU A 661 8.48 -35.96 -7.83
CA GLU A 661 8.86 -37.37 -7.77
C GLU A 661 7.85 -38.21 -8.55
N THR A 662 8.36 -39.05 -9.47
CA THR A 662 7.67 -39.79 -10.52
C THR A 662 6.84 -40.98 -10.05
N ALA A 663 6.40 -41.03 -8.79
CA ALA A 663 5.93 -42.30 -8.25
C ALA A 663 4.48 -42.67 -8.62
N ASN A 664 3.60 -41.74 -9.00
CA ASN A 664 2.24 -42.08 -9.46
C ASN A 664 1.65 -40.96 -10.34
N ALA A 665 1.19 -41.32 -11.54
CA ALA A 665 0.58 -40.44 -12.53
C ALA A 665 -0.84 -39.97 -12.13
N SER A 666 -0.93 -39.19 -11.05
CA SER A 666 -2.07 -38.33 -10.79
C SER A 666 -1.61 -36.88 -10.88
N LEU A 667 -2.44 -36.04 -11.49
CA LEU A 667 -2.18 -34.66 -11.89
C LEU A 667 -2.08 -33.70 -10.68
N THR A 668 -1.36 -34.09 -9.65
CA THR A 668 -1.15 -33.32 -8.42
C THR A 668 0.13 -32.50 -8.61
N MET A 669 0.04 -31.18 -8.44
CA MET A 669 1.14 -30.22 -8.58
C MET A 669 2.21 -30.43 -7.50
N LYS A 670 3.01 -31.49 -7.62
CA LYS A 670 4.04 -31.86 -6.62
C LYS A 670 5.28 -30.97 -6.62
N ALA A 671 5.44 -30.09 -7.62
CA ALA A 671 6.61 -29.24 -7.75
C ALA A 671 6.23 -27.75 -7.85
N LEU A 672 6.50 -27.01 -6.77
CA LEU A 672 6.17 -25.58 -6.64
C LEU A 672 6.88 -24.73 -7.69
N LEU A 673 8.08 -25.10 -8.15
CA LEU A 673 8.83 -24.34 -9.16
C LEU A 673 8.14 -24.28 -10.53
N TYR A 674 7.23 -25.20 -10.88
CA TYR A 674 6.48 -25.10 -12.14
C TYR A 674 5.50 -23.93 -12.17
N PHE A 675 5.20 -23.33 -11.03
CA PHE A 675 4.42 -22.11 -11.01
C PHE A 675 5.11 -20.98 -11.78
N PHE A 676 6.44 -20.95 -11.90
CA PHE A 676 7.12 -20.02 -12.82
C PHE A 676 6.65 -20.20 -14.27
N LEU A 677 6.51 -21.44 -14.73
CA LEU A 677 6.05 -21.75 -16.08
C LEU A 677 4.57 -21.39 -16.25
N VAL A 678 3.73 -21.75 -15.28
CA VAL A 678 2.30 -21.40 -15.29
C VAL A 678 2.13 -19.88 -15.33
N GLY A 679 2.84 -19.17 -14.45
CA GLY A 679 2.86 -17.72 -14.40
C GLY A 679 3.33 -17.07 -15.69
N ALA A 680 4.37 -17.61 -16.34
CA ALA A 680 4.85 -17.10 -17.63
C ALA A 680 3.87 -17.34 -18.78
N LEU A 681 3.22 -18.50 -18.82
CA LEU A 681 2.31 -18.89 -19.92
C LEU A 681 0.96 -18.18 -19.85
N CYS A 682 0.41 -17.95 -18.66
CA CYS A 682 -0.92 -17.37 -18.52
C CYS A 682 -1.07 -15.99 -19.20
N PRO A 683 -0.19 -14.99 -19.00
CA PRO A 683 -0.27 -13.72 -19.71
C PRO A 683 -0.09 -13.84 -21.24
N ILE A 684 0.65 -14.86 -21.72
CA ILE A 684 0.79 -15.10 -23.17
C ILE A 684 -0.55 -15.56 -23.74
N ILE A 685 -1.21 -16.49 -23.06
CA ILE A 685 -2.51 -17.01 -23.47
C ILE A 685 -3.55 -15.90 -23.47
N THR A 686 -3.63 -15.10 -22.39
CA THR A 686 -4.58 -13.98 -22.32
C THR A 686 -4.29 -12.94 -23.41
N TRP A 687 -3.02 -12.61 -23.65
CA TRP A 687 -2.62 -11.69 -24.71
C TRP A 687 -3.00 -12.18 -26.11
N LEU A 688 -2.80 -13.46 -26.42
CA LEU A 688 -3.20 -14.05 -27.69
C LEU A 688 -4.72 -14.00 -27.89
N ILE A 689 -5.49 -14.23 -26.83
CA ILE A 689 -6.95 -14.13 -26.85
C ILE A 689 -7.39 -12.69 -27.07
N THR A 690 -6.85 -11.72 -26.33
CA THR A 690 -7.17 -10.30 -26.49
C THR A 690 -6.79 -9.79 -27.88
N LYS A 691 -5.67 -10.26 -28.44
CA LYS A 691 -5.27 -9.91 -29.81
C LYS A 691 -6.26 -10.41 -30.87
N LYS A 692 -6.89 -11.57 -30.64
CA LYS A 692 -7.89 -12.15 -31.55
C LYS A 692 -9.30 -11.61 -31.30
N TYR A 693 -9.63 -11.33 -30.04
CA TYR A 693 -10.95 -10.89 -29.57
C TYR A 693 -10.78 -9.67 -28.64
N PRO A 694 -10.57 -8.47 -29.19
CA PRO A 694 -10.26 -7.26 -28.41
C PRO A 694 -11.39 -6.82 -27.46
N SER A 695 -12.65 -7.15 -27.78
CA SER A 695 -13.81 -6.85 -26.93
C SER A 695 -14.09 -7.89 -25.82
N SER A 696 -13.25 -8.92 -25.69
CA SER A 696 -13.44 -9.98 -24.70
C SER A 696 -13.13 -9.49 -23.28
N PHE A 697 -13.83 -10.04 -22.28
CA PHE A 697 -13.56 -9.79 -20.86
C PHE A 697 -12.13 -10.21 -20.44
N VAL A 698 -11.47 -11.06 -21.23
CA VAL A 698 -10.11 -11.57 -20.97
C VAL A 698 -9.07 -10.45 -20.88
N ARG A 699 -9.34 -9.26 -21.45
CA ARG A 699 -8.47 -8.08 -21.31
C ARG A 699 -8.27 -7.63 -19.85
N TYR A 700 -9.23 -7.92 -18.97
CA TYR A 700 -9.16 -7.56 -17.55
C TYR A 700 -8.34 -8.56 -16.70
N ILE A 701 -7.88 -9.67 -17.28
CA ILE A 701 -7.08 -10.66 -16.55
C ILE A 701 -5.63 -10.16 -16.45
N ASN A 702 -5.13 -10.07 -15.22
CA ASN A 702 -3.82 -9.50 -14.90
C ASN A 702 -3.01 -10.46 -13.99
N PRO A 703 -1.66 -10.36 -13.96
CA PRO A 703 -0.80 -11.03 -12.97
C PRO A 703 -1.29 -11.03 -11.52
N LEU A 704 -2.13 -10.07 -11.10
CA LEU A 704 -2.77 -10.05 -9.77
C LEU A 704 -3.48 -11.36 -9.40
N LEU A 705 -3.94 -12.15 -10.38
CA LEU A 705 -4.54 -13.46 -10.12
C LEU A 705 -3.59 -14.40 -9.36
N PHE A 706 -2.28 -14.27 -9.56
CA PHE A 706 -1.28 -15.05 -8.83
C PHE A 706 -0.75 -14.34 -7.57
N ALA A 707 -0.91 -13.01 -7.48
CA ALA A 707 -0.56 -12.24 -6.28
C ALA A 707 -1.58 -12.41 -5.14
N SER A 708 -2.64 -13.19 -5.35
CA SER A 708 -3.76 -13.38 -4.42
C SER A 708 -3.43 -14.09 -3.11
N CYS A 709 -2.20 -14.55 -2.93
CA CYS A 709 -1.76 -15.20 -1.69
C CYS A 709 -0.50 -14.53 -1.12
N ASP A 710 -0.11 -13.33 -1.60
CA ASP A 710 1.11 -12.64 -1.17
C ASP A 710 1.11 -12.31 0.34
N TYR A 711 -0.07 -12.16 0.95
CA TYR A 711 -0.23 -11.90 2.39
C TYR A 711 -0.48 -13.17 3.24
N ILE A 712 -0.48 -14.36 2.64
CA ILE A 712 -0.77 -15.63 3.34
C ILE A 712 0.55 -16.38 3.59
N PRO A 713 0.91 -16.70 4.85
CA PRO A 713 0.38 -16.20 6.14
C PRO A 713 0.92 -14.79 6.51
N PRO A 714 0.28 -14.05 7.45
CA PRO A 714 -0.79 -14.45 8.37
C PRO A 714 -2.23 -14.16 7.90
N ALA A 715 -2.43 -13.51 6.74
CA ALA A 715 -3.78 -13.22 6.26
C ALA A 715 -4.54 -14.49 5.89
N GLY A 716 -5.88 -14.43 5.96
CA GLY A 716 -6.76 -15.53 5.59
C GLY A 716 -8.04 -15.06 4.89
N ALA A 717 -9.02 -15.95 4.74
CA ALA A 717 -10.30 -15.61 4.09
C ALA A 717 -11.05 -14.46 4.77
N ILE A 718 -10.83 -14.27 6.08
CA ILE A 718 -11.34 -13.14 6.87
C ILE A 718 -10.92 -11.77 6.31
N ASN A 719 -9.77 -11.70 5.61
CA ASN A 719 -9.28 -10.47 5.00
C ASN A 719 -9.74 -10.37 3.54
N TYR A 720 -9.53 -11.42 2.75
CA TYR A 720 -9.77 -11.39 1.29
C TYR A 720 -11.24 -11.29 0.92
N VAL A 721 -12.12 -12.07 1.56
CA VAL A 721 -13.52 -12.17 1.12
C VAL A 721 -14.32 -10.94 1.53
N PRO A 722 -14.27 -10.47 2.79
CA PRO A 722 -14.94 -9.22 3.18
C PRO A 722 -14.44 -8.00 2.39
N TRP A 723 -13.13 -7.93 2.12
CA TRP A 723 -12.56 -6.88 1.26
C TRP A 723 -13.23 -6.87 -0.13
N ALA A 724 -13.31 -8.02 -0.79
CA ALA A 724 -13.95 -8.13 -2.10
C ALA A 724 -15.48 -7.90 -2.04
N MET A 725 -16.16 -8.31 -0.95
CA MET A 725 -17.60 -8.05 -0.77
C MET A 725 -17.89 -6.56 -0.65
N VAL A 726 -17.14 -5.84 0.18
CA VAL A 726 -17.29 -4.39 0.34
C VAL A 726 -16.96 -3.70 -0.98
N GLY A 727 -15.88 -4.09 -1.64
CA GLY A 727 -15.52 -3.50 -2.92
C GLY A 727 -16.54 -3.82 -4.02
N PHE A 728 -17.17 -4.99 -4.06
CA PHE A 728 -18.30 -5.26 -4.97
C PHE A 728 -19.43 -4.25 -4.77
N VAL A 729 -19.82 -4.00 -3.52
CA VAL A 729 -20.89 -3.04 -3.20
C VAL A 729 -20.52 -1.63 -3.65
N PHE A 730 -19.34 -1.13 -3.28
CA PHE A 730 -18.97 0.26 -3.55
C PHE A 730 -18.46 0.50 -4.98
N GLN A 731 -17.62 -0.39 -5.51
CA GLN A 731 -16.95 -0.22 -6.80
C GLN A 731 -17.73 -0.79 -7.99
N PHE A 732 -18.62 -1.77 -7.78
CA PHE A 732 -19.46 -2.29 -8.86
C PHE A 732 -20.90 -1.80 -8.77
N VAL A 733 -21.58 -1.99 -7.64
CA VAL A 733 -23.01 -1.66 -7.52
C VAL A 733 -23.23 -0.15 -7.42
N ILE A 734 -22.63 0.50 -6.43
CA ILE A 734 -22.83 1.93 -6.17
C ILE A 734 -22.23 2.78 -7.29
N ARG A 735 -21.00 2.47 -7.73
CA ARG A 735 -20.37 3.19 -8.85
C ARG A 735 -21.22 3.16 -10.13
N ARG A 736 -21.82 2.02 -10.50
CA ARG A 736 -22.61 1.91 -11.74
C ARG A 736 -24.03 2.46 -11.62
N ARG A 737 -24.68 2.33 -10.46
CA ARG A 737 -26.09 2.74 -10.27
C ARG A 737 -26.25 4.15 -9.69
N TYR A 738 -25.29 4.60 -8.89
CA TYR A 738 -25.34 5.86 -8.14
C TYR A 738 -24.01 6.62 -8.27
N PHE A 739 -23.55 6.79 -9.51
CA PHE A 739 -22.25 7.38 -9.82
C PHE A 739 -22.03 8.75 -9.16
N SER A 740 -23.04 9.63 -9.15
CA SER A 740 -22.95 10.95 -8.51
C SER A 740 -22.73 10.88 -6.99
N TRP A 741 -23.27 9.86 -6.31
CA TRP A 741 -23.00 9.64 -4.90
C TRP A 741 -21.57 9.12 -4.70
N TRP A 742 -21.17 8.18 -5.56
CA TRP A 742 -19.84 7.60 -5.54
C TRP A 742 -18.75 8.67 -5.71
N THR A 743 -18.85 9.51 -6.74
CA THR A 743 -17.90 10.61 -6.99
C THR A 743 -17.88 11.63 -5.85
N LYS A 744 -19.01 11.87 -5.18
CA LYS A 744 -19.06 12.84 -4.09
C LYS A 744 -18.51 12.29 -2.77
N TYR A 745 -18.78 11.03 -2.41
CA TYR A 745 -18.58 10.55 -1.03
C TYR A 745 -17.70 9.30 -0.89
N ASN A 746 -17.43 8.53 -1.94
CA ASN A 746 -16.75 7.23 -1.80
C ASN A 746 -15.37 7.35 -1.13
N TYR A 747 -14.50 8.23 -1.64
CA TYR A 747 -13.17 8.45 -1.06
C TYR A 747 -13.23 9.09 0.34
N VAL A 748 -14.22 9.96 0.58
CA VAL A 748 -14.45 10.57 1.89
C VAL A 748 -14.90 9.52 2.92
N LEU A 749 -15.74 8.57 2.51
CA LEU A 749 -16.18 7.46 3.34
C LEU A 749 -15.01 6.57 3.71
N SER A 750 -14.15 6.20 2.76
CA SER A 750 -12.94 5.41 3.04
C SER A 750 -12.07 6.12 4.07
N ALA A 751 -11.75 7.39 3.83
CA ALA A 751 -10.94 8.19 4.75
C ALA A 751 -11.55 8.25 6.16
N ALA A 752 -12.87 8.38 6.26
CA ALA A 752 -13.58 8.42 7.53
C ALA A 752 -13.58 7.08 8.27
N LEU A 753 -13.74 5.96 7.55
CA LEU A 753 -13.68 4.61 8.13
C LEU A 753 -12.28 4.29 8.65
N ASP A 754 -11.25 4.58 7.86
CA ASP A 754 -9.83 4.39 8.22
C ASP A 754 -9.45 5.26 9.42
N ALA A 755 -9.76 6.57 9.38
CA ALA A 755 -9.47 7.51 10.46
C ALA A 755 -10.19 7.15 11.76
N GLY A 756 -11.49 6.84 11.68
CA GLY A 756 -12.32 6.53 12.84
C GLY A 756 -11.83 5.25 13.53
N THR A 757 -11.51 4.23 12.74
CA THR A 757 -10.96 2.97 13.23
C THR A 757 -9.59 3.18 13.88
N ALA A 758 -8.65 3.83 13.19
CA ALA A 758 -7.30 4.06 13.71
C ALA A 758 -7.29 4.83 15.04
N ILE A 759 -8.10 5.90 15.16
CA ILE A 759 -8.19 6.67 16.41
C ILE A 759 -8.88 5.86 17.51
N SER A 760 -9.89 5.04 17.18
CA SER A 760 -10.52 4.14 18.13
C SER A 760 -9.55 3.10 18.68
N VAL A 761 -8.71 2.51 17.82
CA VAL A 761 -7.63 1.58 18.23
C VAL A 761 -6.69 2.25 19.24
N VAL A 762 -6.22 3.45 18.95
CA VAL A 762 -5.31 4.20 19.85
C VAL A 762 -5.97 4.46 21.20
N VAL A 763 -7.24 4.87 21.22
CA VAL A 763 -7.99 5.10 22.46
C VAL A 763 -8.20 3.80 23.23
N ILE A 764 -8.64 2.72 22.58
CA ILE A 764 -8.80 1.40 23.22
C ILE A 764 -7.48 0.95 23.83
N PHE A 765 -6.38 1.09 23.11
CA PHE A 765 -5.07 0.69 23.62
C PHE A 765 -4.68 1.48 24.87
N PHE A 766 -4.57 2.81 24.78
CA PHE A 766 -4.05 3.63 25.88
C PHE A 766 -5.03 3.78 27.04
N ALA A 767 -6.34 3.74 26.81
CA ALA A 767 -7.35 3.93 27.84
C ALA A 767 -7.86 2.62 28.45
N LEU A 768 -7.84 1.51 27.72
CA LEU A 768 -8.47 0.25 28.16
C LEU A 768 -7.49 -0.92 28.28
N GLN A 769 -6.53 -1.09 27.37
CA GLN A 769 -5.63 -2.25 27.37
C GLN A 769 -4.27 -2.00 28.06
N PHE A 770 -3.77 -0.77 28.06
CA PHE A 770 -2.48 -0.44 28.65
C PHE A 770 -2.55 -0.18 30.17
N PRO A 771 -3.59 0.50 30.71
CA PRO A 771 -3.64 0.79 32.15
C PRO A 771 -3.63 -0.47 33.03
N MET A 772 -3.10 -0.32 34.25
CA MET A 772 -2.97 -1.40 35.24
C MET A 772 -2.22 -2.63 34.72
N ASN A 773 -1.14 -2.44 33.95
CA ASN A 773 -0.36 -3.51 33.33
C ASN A 773 -1.21 -4.46 32.45
N GLY A 774 -2.25 -3.91 31.80
CA GLY A 774 -3.19 -4.68 30.99
C GLY A 774 -4.10 -5.62 31.75
N THR A 775 -4.22 -5.44 33.07
CA THR A 775 -5.17 -6.22 33.88
C THR A 775 -6.59 -5.67 33.86
N LEU A 776 -6.78 -4.46 33.34
CA LEU A 776 -8.09 -3.83 33.24
C LEU A 776 -9.00 -4.66 32.33
N GLY A 777 -10.11 -5.14 32.89
CA GLY A 777 -11.09 -5.93 32.15
C GLY A 777 -10.74 -7.42 32.00
N LEU A 778 -9.58 -7.90 32.48
CA LEU A 778 -9.20 -9.33 32.36
C LEU A 778 -10.30 -10.27 32.87
N ASN A 779 -10.82 -10.01 34.07
CA ASN A 779 -11.82 -10.85 34.73
C ASN A 779 -13.27 -10.49 34.37
N THR A 780 -13.48 -9.50 33.50
CA THR A 780 -14.83 -9.03 33.11
C THR A 780 -14.99 -9.09 31.60
N ILE A 781 -14.53 -8.05 30.90
CA ILE A 781 -14.71 -7.89 29.45
C ILE A 781 -13.81 -8.85 28.68
N GLN A 782 -12.62 -9.24 29.13
CA GLN A 782 -11.83 -10.21 28.38
C GLN A 782 -12.26 -11.66 28.65
N ALA A 783 -12.81 -11.94 29.84
CA ALA A 783 -13.26 -13.27 30.23
C ALA A 783 -14.65 -13.68 29.69
N TRP A 784 -15.49 -12.73 29.25
CA TRP A 784 -16.81 -13.11 28.76
C TRP A 784 -16.73 -13.88 27.43
N TRP A 785 -17.78 -14.65 27.14
CA TRP A 785 -17.81 -15.61 26.03
C TRP A 785 -17.40 -15.02 24.68
N GLY A 786 -17.90 -13.83 24.31
CA GLY A 786 -17.60 -13.24 23.02
C GLY A 786 -16.16 -12.76 22.83
N ASN A 787 -15.37 -12.67 23.90
CA ASN A 787 -13.95 -12.35 23.84
C ASN A 787 -13.04 -13.57 24.02
N SER A 788 -13.58 -14.70 24.49
CA SER A 788 -12.84 -15.96 24.67
C SER A 788 -13.11 -16.98 23.57
N VAL A 789 -14.31 -17.01 22.99
CA VAL A 789 -14.73 -18.03 22.02
C VAL A 789 -13.89 -18.10 20.75
N PRO A 790 -13.36 -17.02 20.16
CA PRO A 790 -12.55 -17.13 18.95
C PRO A 790 -11.21 -17.81 19.19
N TYR A 791 -10.72 -17.78 20.42
CA TYR A 791 -9.41 -18.32 20.81
C TYR A 791 -9.53 -19.70 21.48
N ALA A 792 -10.69 -20.35 21.35
CA ALA A 792 -10.96 -21.66 21.91
C ALA A 792 -11.01 -22.75 20.83
N GLY A 793 -10.67 -23.98 21.21
CA GLY A 793 -10.81 -25.16 20.36
C GLY A 793 -9.62 -25.44 19.42
N ALA A 794 -9.84 -26.37 18.50
CA ALA A 794 -8.85 -26.95 17.61
C ALA A 794 -8.28 -25.96 16.57
N ASP A 795 -9.05 -24.93 16.17
CA ASP A 795 -8.57 -23.91 15.22
C ASP A 795 -7.48 -23.05 15.83
N TYR A 796 -7.72 -22.42 16.98
CA TYR A 796 -6.71 -21.60 17.63
C TYR A 796 -5.49 -22.41 18.08
N ALA A 797 -5.70 -23.64 18.54
CA ALA A 797 -4.63 -24.56 18.94
C ALA A 797 -3.84 -25.15 17.75
N GLY A 798 -4.31 -25.01 16.50
CA GLY A 798 -3.66 -25.57 15.33
C GLY A 798 -3.61 -27.11 15.34
N VAL A 799 -4.70 -27.77 15.71
CA VAL A 799 -4.70 -29.25 15.81
C VAL A 799 -4.66 -29.87 14.40
N PRO A 800 -3.68 -30.74 14.09
CA PRO A 800 -3.59 -31.40 12.79
C PRO A 800 -4.68 -32.48 12.62
N LEU A 801 -4.94 -32.89 11.38
CA LEU A 801 -5.93 -33.93 11.08
C LEU A 801 -5.47 -35.32 11.54
N LYS A 802 -4.16 -35.60 11.43
CA LYS A 802 -3.52 -36.83 11.89
C LYS A 802 -2.55 -36.51 13.01
N THR A 803 -2.59 -37.33 14.05
CA THR A 803 -1.63 -37.28 15.15
C THR A 803 -0.70 -38.48 15.06
N LEU A 804 0.57 -38.27 15.44
CA LEU A 804 1.57 -39.32 15.53
C LEU A 804 1.43 -40.09 16.84
N ALA A 805 1.71 -41.39 16.81
CA ALA A 805 1.92 -42.14 18.04
C ALA A 805 3.26 -41.73 18.71
N PRO A 806 3.43 -41.92 20.03
CA PRO A 806 4.69 -41.60 20.71
C PRO A 806 5.89 -42.32 20.06
N GLY A 807 6.87 -41.54 19.60
CA GLY A 807 8.09 -42.05 18.94
C GLY A 807 7.97 -42.33 17.43
N GLU A 808 6.79 -42.08 16.84
CA GLU A 808 6.59 -42.15 15.39
C GLU A 808 7.06 -40.85 14.71
N THR A 809 7.47 -40.96 13.45
CA THR A 809 7.82 -39.81 12.59
C THR A 809 7.06 -39.92 11.27
N PHE A 810 6.77 -38.79 10.62
CA PHE A 810 6.24 -38.76 9.26
C PHE A 810 7.28 -38.19 8.29
N GLY A 811 7.22 -38.62 7.03
CA GLY A 811 8.15 -38.12 6.01
C GLY A 811 8.80 -39.16 5.13
N PRO A 812 9.73 -38.73 4.27
CA PRO A 812 10.68 -39.63 3.64
C PRO A 812 11.69 -40.15 4.68
N GLU A 813 12.20 -41.36 4.48
CA GLU A 813 13.20 -41.98 5.37
C GLU A 813 14.62 -41.43 5.15
N THR A 814 14.86 -40.76 4.02
CA THR A 814 16.17 -40.23 3.61
C THR A 814 16.02 -38.84 2.97
N TRP A 815 16.91 -37.90 3.31
CA TRP A 815 16.92 -36.52 2.81
C TRP A 815 18.33 -35.90 2.77
#